data_AF-A0AAV8RDC6-F1
#
_entry.id   AF-A0AAV8RDC6-F1
#
_cell.length_a   1.000
_cell.length_b   1.000
_cell.length_c   1.000
_cell.angle_alpha   90.00
_cell.angle_beta   90.00
_cell.angle_gamma   90.00
#
_symmetry.space_group_name_H-M   'P 1'
#
loop_
_entity.id
_entity.type
_entity.pdbx_description
1 polymer ?
#
loop_
_entity_poly.entity_id
_entity_poly.type
_entity_poly.pdbx_seq_one_letter_code
_entity_poly.pdbx_strand_id
1 'polypeptide(L)'
;MMAGKIKIGVCVMEKKVSSAPMGQILERLQAFGEFEIIIFGDKVILEDPIERWPICDCLIAFYSSGYPLQKAEMYAALRKPFLVNELEPQHLLHDRRKVYERLEMFGVPVPSYALVNREYPYQELDYFVEQEDFVEVHGKRFWKPFVEKPIDGDDHSIMIYYPSSAGGGMKELFRKVGNRSSEFHPEVRRVRREGSYIYEEFMPTGGTDVKVYTVGPEYAHAEARKSPVVDGVVMRNPDGKEVRYPVLLTPGEKQMARDVCLAFRQLVCGFDLLRCEGRSYVCDVNGWSFVKNSYKYYDDAACVLRKMFLDAKAPHLSTTIPPHLPWKVNEFTQSSEGLTHQGSGLIGTFGQSEELRCVITVIRHGDRTPKQKVKLKVTEEKLLNLMLKYNGGRARSETKLKSAVQLQDLLDATRLLVPPTRSGRESDSETEDIEHSEKLRQVKAVLEEGGHFSGIYRKVQLKPSKWVKLSKSDGVGEDEHPVEALMVLKYGGVLTHAGRKQAEELGRYFRNNIYPGEGTGLLRLHSTYRHDLKIYSSDEGRVQMSAAAFAKGLLDLEGPLTPILVSLVSKDSSMLDGLEDASVEMDEAKARLHEIITSEGKAVDRNDCSEFPWMFDGAGLPDNASQLLRPLVNLTKKITTQVKLLAEDEDEKLVTSSYTVLPQYDQARALGKTTIDVTRIAAGFPCGSESFLLMFARWKKLERDLYNERKNRYDVTQIPDVYDSCKYDLLHNAHLNLEGLAELFKVAQLLADGVIPNEYGINPSQKLKIGSKIARRLLGKILIDLRNTREEAISVAELKSSQEPTSMFAKTRKEETEYQVRSLNKNEDPRRSSTTSEKSLDQDDDDDRETKYRLDPKYANVKTPERHVRTRLYFTSESHIHSLMNVLRYCNLDESLRGEDSLVCNSALDRVFKTKELDYMSYIVLRMFENTEVALEDPKRFRMEMTFSRGADLSPLENHDGDAALLHQEHTLPIMGPERLQEAGSYLTLDQFEKMIHPFAMPAEDFPPPATPQAFAGYFSKSGGVFERLVNLWPFHKGTNNNVKQ
;
A
#
# COMPACT_ATOMS: atom_id res chain seq x y z
N MET A 1 -16.50 -29.91 40.91
CA MET A 1 -15.06 -30.08 41.06
C MET A 1 -14.40 -29.00 40.21
N MET A 2 -13.56 -28.12 40.78
CA MET A 2 -12.78 -27.18 39.96
C MET A 2 -11.84 -28.00 39.08
N ALA A 3 -11.98 -27.93 37.76
CA ALA A 3 -10.98 -28.49 36.87
C ALA A 3 -9.63 -27.82 37.17
N GLY A 4 -8.57 -28.61 37.37
CA GLY A 4 -7.22 -28.07 37.61
C GLY A 4 -6.76 -27.21 36.43
N LYS A 5 -5.99 -26.14 36.71
CA LYS A 5 -5.34 -25.33 35.67
C LYS A 5 -4.34 -26.17 34.87
N ILE A 6 -4.23 -25.89 33.58
CA ILE A 6 -3.24 -26.54 32.71
C ILE A 6 -1.85 -25.97 33.03
N LYS A 7 -0.90 -26.84 33.36
CA LYS A 7 0.47 -26.44 33.73
C LYS A 7 1.36 -26.31 32.50
N ILE A 8 1.87 -25.11 32.25
CA ILE A 8 2.84 -24.81 31.19
C ILE A 8 4.23 -24.72 31.83
N GLY A 9 5.08 -25.71 31.54
CA GLY A 9 6.49 -25.71 31.92
C GLY A 9 7.33 -24.88 30.94
N VAL A 10 8.10 -23.93 31.46
CA VAL A 10 9.07 -23.14 30.71
C VAL A 10 10.47 -23.61 31.10
N CYS A 11 11.05 -24.47 30.26
CA CYS A 11 12.34 -25.12 30.48
C CYS A 11 13.38 -24.55 29.52
N VAL A 12 13.86 -23.35 29.81
CA VAL A 12 14.87 -22.63 29.01
C VAL A 12 15.81 -21.86 29.93
N MET A 13 16.99 -21.51 29.43
CA MET A 13 17.97 -20.73 30.20
C MET A 13 17.36 -19.40 30.69
N GLU A 14 17.73 -18.94 31.89
CA GLU A 14 17.12 -17.80 32.59
C GLU A 14 17.21 -16.49 31.78
N LYS A 15 18.29 -16.31 31.03
CA LYS A 15 18.48 -15.20 30.08
C LYS A 15 17.39 -15.14 28.99
N LYS A 16 16.79 -16.29 28.64
CA LYS A 16 15.70 -16.38 27.66
C LYS A 16 14.35 -16.17 28.31
N VAL A 17 14.14 -16.67 29.53
CA VAL A 17 12.92 -16.44 30.32
C VAL A 17 12.72 -14.96 30.61
N SER A 18 13.79 -14.27 31.06
CA SER A 18 13.81 -12.84 31.40
C SER A 18 13.76 -11.90 30.18
N SER A 19 13.67 -12.44 28.97
CA SER A 19 13.57 -11.61 27.77
C SER A 19 12.21 -10.92 27.70
N ALA A 20 12.20 -9.63 27.35
CA ALA A 20 10.97 -8.84 27.26
C ALA A 20 9.86 -9.49 26.41
N PRO A 21 10.14 -10.10 25.23
CA PRO A 21 9.10 -10.81 24.47
C PRO A 21 8.50 -12.00 25.21
N MET A 22 9.32 -12.79 25.90
CA MET A 22 8.87 -13.96 26.64
C MET A 22 7.97 -13.54 27.81
N GLY A 23 8.39 -12.55 28.60
CA GLY A 23 7.58 -12.02 29.72
C GLY A 23 6.22 -11.54 29.26
N GLN A 24 6.16 -10.74 28.18
CA GLN A 24 4.91 -10.22 27.63
C GLN A 24 3.93 -11.31 27.16
N ILE A 25 4.44 -12.41 26.57
CA ILE A 25 3.60 -13.54 26.11
C ILE A 25 3.13 -14.38 27.30
N LEU A 26 4.01 -14.66 28.27
CA LEU A 26 3.67 -15.43 29.47
C LEU A 26 2.65 -14.70 30.34
N GLU A 27 2.79 -13.39 30.56
CA GLU A 27 1.82 -12.56 31.28
C GLU A 27 0.42 -12.65 30.66
N ARG A 28 0.33 -12.61 29.32
CA ARG A 28 -0.93 -12.76 28.57
C ARG A 28 -1.52 -14.15 28.70
N LEU A 29 -0.70 -15.20 28.60
CA LEU A 29 -1.14 -16.57 28.81
C LEU A 29 -1.70 -16.77 30.22
N GLN A 30 -1.05 -16.20 31.24
CA GLN A 30 -1.53 -16.24 32.62
C GLN A 30 -2.83 -15.45 32.82
N ALA A 31 -2.98 -14.31 32.13
CA ALA A 31 -4.14 -13.44 32.23
C ALA A 31 -5.45 -14.06 31.73
N PHE A 32 -5.41 -15.10 30.88
CA PHE A 32 -6.61 -15.83 30.48
C PHE A 32 -7.22 -16.67 31.62
N GLY A 33 -6.42 -17.02 32.64
CA GLY A 33 -6.88 -17.67 33.87
C GLY A 33 -6.92 -19.20 33.85
N GLU A 34 -6.85 -19.85 32.68
CA GLU A 34 -6.87 -21.32 32.57
C GLU A 34 -5.49 -21.98 32.78
N PHE A 35 -4.41 -21.20 32.70
CA PHE A 35 -3.04 -21.70 32.73
C PHE A 35 -2.30 -21.37 34.03
N GLU A 36 -1.43 -22.27 34.45
CA GLU A 36 -0.42 -22.08 35.50
C GLU A 36 0.97 -22.18 34.87
N ILE A 37 1.79 -21.12 34.98
CA ILE A 37 3.12 -21.06 34.36
C ILE A 37 4.17 -21.47 35.38
N ILE A 38 4.99 -22.47 35.03
CA ILE A 38 6.04 -23.02 35.89
C ILE A 38 7.39 -22.84 35.20
N ILE A 39 8.25 -21.99 35.76
CA ILE A 39 9.61 -21.76 35.26
C ILE A 39 10.57 -22.71 35.98
N PHE A 40 11.37 -23.49 35.24
CA PHE A 40 12.24 -24.50 35.85
C PHE A 40 13.48 -23.88 36.51
N GLY A 41 14.06 -22.85 35.89
CA GLY A 41 15.26 -22.17 36.37
C GLY A 41 16.57 -22.92 36.07
N ASP A 42 17.68 -22.18 35.97
CA ASP A 42 18.97 -22.72 35.51
C ASP A 42 19.51 -23.81 36.44
N LYS A 43 19.35 -23.65 37.76
CA LYS A 43 19.79 -24.65 38.74
C LYS A 43 19.15 -26.02 38.48
N VAL A 44 17.84 -26.05 38.26
CA VAL A 44 17.10 -27.30 38.01
C VAL A 44 17.53 -27.90 36.68
N ILE A 45 17.61 -27.08 35.63
CA ILE A 45 17.94 -27.52 34.27
C ILE A 45 19.37 -28.09 34.21
N LEU A 46 20.33 -27.43 34.83
CA LEU A 46 21.75 -27.80 34.76
C LEU A 46 22.11 -28.88 35.78
N GLU A 47 21.74 -28.70 37.05
CA GLU A 47 22.26 -29.51 38.17
C GLU A 47 21.34 -30.68 38.54
N ASP A 48 20.01 -30.47 38.55
CA ASP A 48 19.11 -31.50 39.06
C ASP A 48 18.85 -32.64 38.05
N PRO A 49 18.64 -33.88 38.53
CA PRO A 49 18.20 -34.99 37.70
C PRO A 49 16.75 -34.79 37.22
N ILE A 50 16.45 -35.29 36.01
CA ILE A 50 15.18 -35.02 35.30
C ILE A 50 13.93 -35.51 36.06
N GLU A 51 14.08 -36.50 36.94
CA GLU A 51 12.99 -37.03 37.76
C GLU A 51 12.49 -36.00 38.77
N ARG A 52 13.37 -35.08 39.20
CA ARG A 52 13.07 -34.00 40.16
C ARG A 52 12.56 -32.72 39.50
N TRP A 53 12.60 -32.66 38.16
CA TRP A 53 12.10 -31.49 37.45
C TRP A 53 10.58 -31.33 37.65
N PRO A 54 10.07 -30.07 37.64
CA PRO A 54 8.64 -29.82 37.80
C PRO A 54 7.79 -30.58 36.78
N ILE A 55 6.59 -31.04 37.18
CA ILE A 55 5.65 -31.72 36.30
C ILE A 55 4.77 -30.67 35.59
N CYS A 56 4.67 -30.78 34.27
CA CYS A 56 3.85 -29.91 33.44
C CYS A 56 3.04 -30.70 32.41
N ASP A 57 1.93 -30.13 31.95
CA ASP A 57 1.09 -30.71 30.89
C ASP A 57 1.62 -30.34 29.51
N CYS A 58 2.08 -29.09 29.36
CA CYS A 58 2.65 -28.52 28.15
C CYS A 58 4.07 -28.01 28.44
N LEU A 59 5.00 -28.18 27.51
CA LEU A 59 6.40 -27.79 27.67
C LEU A 59 6.83 -26.82 26.55
N ILE A 60 7.36 -25.67 26.98
CA ILE A 60 8.12 -24.74 26.16
C ILE A 60 9.61 -24.98 26.47
N ALA A 61 10.33 -25.54 25.51
CA ALA A 61 11.74 -25.85 25.62
C ALA A 61 12.44 -25.66 24.26
N PHE A 62 13.57 -24.98 24.27
CA PHE A 62 14.37 -24.75 23.07
C PHE A 62 15.84 -24.50 23.41
N TYR A 63 16.72 -24.92 22.50
CA TYR A 63 18.15 -24.76 22.65
C TYR A 63 18.59 -23.29 22.68
N SER A 64 19.56 -23.03 23.54
CA SER A 64 20.39 -21.84 23.48
C SER A 64 21.78 -22.17 24.02
N SER A 65 22.77 -21.33 23.76
CA SER A 65 24.14 -21.58 24.24
C SER A 65 24.17 -21.94 25.73
N GLY A 66 24.73 -23.12 26.05
CA GLY A 66 24.79 -23.68 27.41
C GLY A 66 23.60 -24.55 27.84
N TYR A 67 22.56 -24.70 27.01
CA TYR A 67 21.36 -25.47 27.34
C TYR A 67 21.54 -26.99 27.10
N PRO A 68 21.23 -27.85 28.08
CA PRO A 68 21.39 -29.29 27.96
C PRO A 68 20.21 -29.95 27.22
N LEU A 69 20.19 -29.85 25.89
CA LEU A 69 19.09 -30.36 25.05
C LEU A 69 18.77 -31.85 25.30
N GLN A 70 19.80 -32.70 25.43
CA GLN A 70 19.62 -34.13 25.73
C GLN A 70 18.87 -34.38 27.05
N LYS A 71 19.10 -33.58 28.10
CA LYS A 71 18.35 -33.71 29.36
C LYS A 71 16.87 -33.37 29.15
N ALA A 72 16.58 -32.34 28.36
CA ALA A 72 15.21 -31.96 28.04
C ALA A 72 14.50 -33.05 27.22
N GLU A 73 15.18 -33.72 26.29
CA GLU A 73 14.65 -34.87 25.54
C GLU A 73 14.32 -36.04 26.46
N MET A 74 15.22 -36.38 27.38
CA MET A 74 14.97 -37.43 28.36
C MET A 74 13.79 -37.08 29.28
N TYR A 75 13.67 -35.83 29.70
CA TYR A 75 12.51 -35.35 30.47
C TYR A 75 11.21 -35.47 29.67
N ALA A 76 11.22 -35.06 28.40
CA ALA A 76 10.05 -35.15 27.52
C ALA A 76 9.64 -36.61 27.29
N ALA A 77 10.59 -37.52 27.13
CA ALA A 77 10.33 -38.96 27.03
C ALA A 77 9.75 -39.55 28.32
N LEU A 78 10.23 -39.10 29.49
CA LEU A 78 9.77 -39.53 30.80
C LEU A 78 8.35 -39.03 31.14
N ARG A 79 8.08 -37.74 30.92
CA ARG A 79 6.86 -37.05 31.38
C ARG A 79 5.80 -36.88 30.30
N LYS A 80 6.15 -37.03 29.02
CA LYS A 80 5.26 -36.93 27.85
C LYS A 80 4.38 -35.66 27.84
N PRO A 81 4.92 -34.45 28.09
CA PRO A 81 4.15 -33.22 27.94
C PRO A 81 3.84 -32.94 26.46
N PHE A 82 2.87 -32.08 26.20
CA PHE A 82 2.69 -31.51 24.86
C PHE A 82 3.85 -30.55 24.56
N LEU A 83 4.63 -30.82 23.51
CA LEU A 83 5.76 -30.00 23.11
C LEU A 83 5.32 -28.90 22.15
N VAL A 84 5.62 -27.63 22.46
CA VAL A 84 5.40 -26.53 21.50
C VAL A 84 6.38 -26.64 20.34
N ASN A 85 7.65 -26.92 20.63
CA ASN A 85 8.64 -27.25 19.61
C ASN A 85 9.18 -28.64 19.94
N GLU A 86 9.26 -29.50 18.93
CA GLU A 86 9.93 -30.79 19.07
C GLU A 86 11.41 -30.55 19.39
N LEU A 87 11.99 -31.40 20.26
CA LEU A 87 13.34 -31.22 20.79
C LEU A 87 14.41 -31.79 19.85
N GLU A 88 14.22 -33.02 19.37
CA GLU A 88 15.21 -33.70 18.51
C GLU A 88 15.52 -32.92 17.21
N PRO A 89 14.54 -32.34 16.49
CA PRO A 89 14.83 -31.58 15.27
C PRO A 89 15.65 -30.32 15.50
N GLN A 90 15.80 -29.85 16.74
CA GLN A 90 16.64 -28.69 17.05
C GLN A 90 18.13 -28.97 16.79
N HIS A 91 18.56 -30.23 16.86
CA HIS A 91 19.91 -30.64 16.45
C HIS A 91 20.20 -30.35 14.97
N LEU A 92 19.18 -30.34 14.11
CA LEU A 92 19.34 -30.03 12.68
C LEU A 92 19.70 -28.56 12.45
N LEU A 93 19.25 -27.66 13.33
CA LEU A 93 19.41 -26.21 13.16
C LEU A 93 20.87 -25.74 13.33
N HIS A 94 21.71 -26.56 13.95
CA HIS A 94 23.14 -26.26 14.13
C HIS A 94 24.00 -26.58 12.91
N ASP A 95 23.47 -27.29 11.91
CA ASP A 95 24.19 -27.65 10.69
C ASP A 95 23.44 -27.12 9.47
N ARG A 96 23.96 -26.06 8.84
CA ARG A 96 23.32 -25.41 7.68
C ARG A 96 23.11 -26.37 6.51
N ARG A 97 23.95 -27.41 6.40
CA ARG A 97 23.83 -28.44 5.35
C ARG A 97 22.53 -29.24 5.53
N LYS A 98 22.27 -29.66 6.76
CA LYS A 98 21.05 -30.39 7.13
C LYS A 98 19.82 -29.50 7.02
N VAL A 99 19.94 -28.22 7.36
CA VAL A 99 18.86 -27.24 7.16
C VAL A 99 18.47 -27.17 5.69
N TYR A 100 19.44 -27.01 4.79
CA TYR A 100 19.16 -26.88 3.34
C TYR A 100 18.61 -28.18 2.76
N GLU A 101 19.20 -29.33 3.09
CA GLU A 101 18.68 -30.65 2.69
C GLU A 101 17.24 -30.85 3.14
N ARG A 102 16.92 -30.46 4.39
CA ARG A 102 15.57 -30.57 4.93
C ARG A 102 14.57 -29.65 4.24
N LEU A 103 14.98 -28.45 3.86
CA LEU A 103 14.14 -27.51 3.10
C LEU A 103 13.83 -28.06 1.70
N GLU A 104 14.84 -28.57 0.99
CA GLU A 104 14.67 -29.16 -0.34
C GLU A 104 13.75 -30.39 -0.31
N MET A 105 13.88 -31.26 0.71
CA MET A 105 13.00 -32.42 0.89
C MET A 105 11.51 -32.06 1.02
N PHE A 106 11.21 -30.86 1.53
CA PHE A 106 9.85 -30.35 1.70
C PHE A 106 9.41 -29.42 0.56
N GLY A 107 10.20 -29.33 -0.52
CA GLY A 107 9.90 -28.49 -1.67
C GLY A 107 10.02 -26.98 -1.39
N VAL A 108 10.71 -26.58 -0.31
CA VAL A 108 10.94 -25.18 0.02
C VAL A 108 12.13 -24.67 -0.78
N PRO A 109 11.97 -23.62 -1.62
CA PRO A 109 13.05 -23.12 -2.45
C PRO A 109 14.15 -22.45 -1.62
N VAL A 110 15.40 -22.84 -1.89
CA VAL A 110 16.64 -22.25 -1.33
C VAL A 110 17.50 -21.67 -2.46
N PRO A 111 18.43 -20.73 -2.17
CA PRO A 111 19.39 -20.26 -3.16
C PRO A 111 20.20 -21.43 -3.73
N SER A 112 20.55 -21.36 -5.00
CA SER A 112 21.43 -22.34 -5.64
C SER A 112 22.73 -22.43 -4.86
N TYR A 113 23.07 -23.61 -4.34
CA TYR A 113 24.24 -23.79 -3.47
C TYR A 113 25.10 -25.00 -3.84
N ALA A 114 26.29 -25.08 -3.25
CA ALA A 114 27.18 -26.23 -3.25
C ALA A 114 27.94 -26.33 -1.92
N LEU A 115 28.23 -27.56 -1.52
CA LEU A 115 28.90 -27.87 -0.27
C LEU A 115 30.38 -28.16 -0.51
N VAL A 116 31.24 -27.60 0.33
CA VAL A 116 32.67 -27.88 0.31
C VAL A 116 33.08 -28.32 1.71
N ASN A 117 33.28 -29.63 1.85
CA ASN A 117 33.65 -30.24 3.12
C ASN A 117 35.16 -30.48 3.14
N ARG A 118 35.83 -29.95 4.16
CA ARG A 118 37.25 -30.16 4.44
C ARG A 118 37.42 -30.89 5.76
N GLU A 119 38.23 -31.95 5.75
CA GLU A 119 38.59 -32.71 6.94
C GLU A 119 39.67 -31.99 7.76
N TYR A 120 40.55 -31.23 7.10
CA TYR A 120 41.58 -30.41 7.71
C TYR A 120 41.77 -29.08 6.97
N PRO A 121 42.30 -28.03 7.63
CA PRO A 121 42.55 -26.73 7.02
C PRO A 121 43.43 -26.83 5.77
N TYR A 122 43.07 -26.08 4.73
CA TYR A 122 43.78 -26.02 3.44
C TYR A 122 43.85 -27.34 2.66
N GLN A 123 42.95 -28.29 2.93
CA GLN A 123 42.80 -29.48 2.09
C GLN A 123 42.50 -29.09 0.64
N GLU A 124 43.35 -29.56 -0.27
CA GLU A 124 43.11 -29.51 -1.72
C GLU A 124 42.04 -30.54 -2.08
N LEU A 125 41.07 -30.11 -2.88
CA LEU A 125 39.90 -30.91 -3.25
C LEU A 125 39.80 -30.90 -4.77
N ASP A 126 39.86 -32.07 -5.40
CA ASP A 126 39.84 -32.22 -6.87
C ASP A 126 38.58 -31.64 -7.52
N TYR A 127 37.47 -31.58 -6.76
CA TYR A 127 36.19 -31.05 -7.19
C TYR A 127 35.99 -29.56 -6.91
N PHE A 128 36.99 -28.88 -6.33
CA PHE A 128 36.92 -27.46 -5.99
C PHE A 128 37.98 -26.66 -6.77
N VAL A 129 37.53 -25.74 -7.61
CA VAL A 129 38.40 -24.83 -8.37
C VAL A 129 38.05 -23.39 -8.01
N GLU A 130 39.07 -22.59 -7.69
CA GLU A 130 38.92 -21.14 -7.51
C GLU A 130 39.61 -20.42 -8.66
N GLN A 131 38.90 -19.47 -9.27
CA GLN A 131 39.42 -18.53 -10.25
C GLN A 131 39.18 -17.09 -9.77
N GLU A 132 39.63 -16.11 -10.56
CA GLU A 132 39.56 -14.70 -10.16
C GLU A 132 38.12 -14.24 -9.87
N ASP A 133 37.17 -14.60 -10.75
CA ASP A 133 35.77 -14.13 -10.70
C ASP A 133 34.74 -15.23 -10.47
N PHE A 134 35.16 -16.47 -10.20
CA PHE A 134 34.24 -17.56 -9.88
C PHE A 134 34.89 -18.65 -9.02
N VAL A 135 34.04 -19.43 -8.36
CA VAL A 135 34.40 -20.74 -7.80
C VAL A 135 33.58 -21.82 -8.51
N GLU A 136 34.18 -22.99 -8.69
CA GLU A 136 33.54 -24.16 -9.28
C GLU A 136 33.59 -25.32 -8.29
N VAL A 137 32.43 -25.88 -7.97
CA VAL A 137 32.28 -26.99 -7.01
C VAL A 137 31.50 -28.10 -7.68
N HIS A 138 32.09 -29.29 -7.84
CA HIS A 138 31.48 -30.42 -8.56
C HIS A 138 30.95 -30.04 -9.97
N GLY A 139 31.70 -29.22 -10.71
CA GLY A 139 31.31 -28.75 -12.05
C GLY A 139 30.27 -27.61 -12.06
N LYS A 140 29.73 -27.22 -10.89
CA LYS A 140 28.80 -26.10 -10.75
C LYS A 140 29.56 -24.81 -10.48
N ARG A 141 29.44 -23.84 -11.38
CA ARG A 141 30.12 -22.53 -11.29
C ARG A 141 29.27 -21.49 -10.55
N PHE A 142 29.89 -20.79 -9.62
CA PHE A 142 29.34 -19.64 -8.90
C PHE A 142 30.17 -18.41 -9.24
N TRP A 143 29.60 -17.53 -10.06
CA TRP A 143 30.23 -16.26 -10.41
C TRP A 143 30.12 -15.27 -9.26
N LYS A 144 31.11 -14.40 -9.12
CA LYS A 144 31.01 -13.28 -8.18
C LYS A 144 29.96 -12.27 -8.70
N PRO A 145 29.04 -11.77 -7.85
CA PRO A 145 29.01 -12.01 -6.43
C PRO A 145 28.40 -13.36 -6.03
N PHE A 146 29.02 -14.01 -5.04
CA PHE A 146 28.49 -15.20 -4.39
C PHE A 146 28.69 -15.10 -2.87
N VAL A 147 27.93 -15.89 -2.11
CA VAL A 147 27.95 -15.91 -0.64
C VAL A 147 28.64 -17.19 -0.17
N GLU A 148 29.49 -17.07 0.85
CA GLU A 148 30.13 -18.19 1.54
C GLU A 148 29.69 -18.21 3.00
N LYS A 149 29.01 -19.29 3.41
CA LYS A 149 28.53 -19.49 4.78
C LYS A 149 29.29 -20.61 5.47
N PRO A 150 29.73 -20.45 6.73
CA PRO A 150 30.21 -21.58 7.54
C PRO A 150 29.14 -22.67 7.66
N ILE A 151 29.53 -23.95 7.70
CA ILE A 151 28.57 -25.05 7.88
C ILE A 151 27.90 -25.03 9.26
N ASP A 152 28.57 -24.46 10.26
CA ASP A 152 28.02 -24.23 11.61
C ASP A 152 26.93 -23.15 11.55
N GLY A 153 25.73 -23.49 12.00
CA GLY A 153 24.58 -22.59 12.05
C GLY A 153 24.74 -21.44 13.05
N ASP A 154 25.54 -21.65 14.11
CA ASP A 154 25.80 -20.64 15.14
C ASP A 154 26.96 -19.69 14.77
N ASP A 155 27.76 -20.03 13.75
CA ASP A 155 28.75 -19.13 13.17
C ASP A 155 28.07 -18.18 12.16
N HIS A 156 28.21 -16.87 12.45
CA HIS A 156 27.61 -15.79 11.69
C HIS A 156 28.62 -15.03 10.82
N SER A 157 29.86 -15.50 10.70
CA SER A 157 30.89 -14.93 9.82
C SER A 157 30.65 -15.35 8.36
N ILE A 158 29.67 -14.70 7.74
CA ILE A 158 29.25 -14.93 6.36
C ILE A 158 30.00 -13.98 5.42
N MET A 159 30.59 -14.50 4.35
CA MET A 159 31.39 -13.69 3.41
C MET A 159 30.65 -13.51 2.09
N ILE A 160 30.78 -12.34 1.48
CA ILE A 160 30.27 -12.04 0.13
C ILE A 160 31.44 -11.55 -0.70
N TYR A 161 31.75 -12.26 -1.77
CA TYR A 161 32.87 -11.92 -2.66
C TYR A 161 32.35 -11.13 -3.86
N TYR A 162 32.99 -10.02 -4.22
CA TYR A 162 32.56 -9.16 -5.33
C TYR A 162 33.43 -9.36 -6.58
N PRO A 163 32.87 -9.22 -7.79
CA PRO A 163 33.62 -9.43 -9.03
C PRO A 163 34.64 -8.32 -9.26
N SER A 164 35.69 -8.61 -10.02
CA SER A 164 36.72 -7.65 -10.42
C SER A 164 36.12 -6.45 -11.17
N SER A 165 35.05 -6.66 -11.96
CA SER A 165 34.28 -5.59 -12.63
C SER A 165 33.64 -4.59 -11.67
N ALA A 166 33.35 -5.00 -10.42
CA ALA A 166 32.81 -4.17 -9.36
C ALA A 166 33.89 -3.51 -8.46
N GLY A 167 35.17 -3.70 -8.78
CA GLY A 167 36.31 -3.32 -7.94
C GLY A 167 36.87 -4.45 -7.06
N GLY A 168 36.29 -5.65 -7.13
CA GLY A 168 36.69 -6.81 -6.33
C GLY A 168 36.44 -6.62 -4.83
N GLY A 169 37.11 -7.44 -4.02
CA GLY A 169 37.03 -7.39 -2.57
C GLY A 169 35.97 -8.33 -1.98
N MET A 170 35.83 -8.28 -0.67
CA MET A 170 34.95 -9.15 0.10
C MET A 170 34.24 -8.35 1.18
N LYS A 171 32.97 -8.66 1.46
CA LYS A 171 32.22 -8.13 2.60
C LYS A 171 31.97 -9.22 3.62
N GLU A 172 32.43 -8.99 4.84
CA GLU A 172 32.20 -9.86 5.98
C GLU A 172 30.95 -9.38 6.70
N LEU A 173 29.97 -10.27 6.85
CA LEU A 173 28.81 -10.10 7.72
C LEU A 173 29.16 -10.73 9.05
N PHE A 174 28.75 -10.08 10.14
CA PHE A 174 28.99 -10.57 11.49
C PHE A 174 27.83 -10.22 12.41
N ARG A 175 27.76 -10.91 13.55
CA ARG A 175 26.78 -10.61 14.60
C ARG A 175 26.94 -9.16 15.05
N LYS A 176 25.86 -8.40 14.97
CA LYS A 176 25.83 -6.94 15.20
C LYS A 176 26.65 -6.49 16.41
N VAL A 177 27.60 -5.59 16.17
CA VAL A 177 28.39 -4.90 17.20
C VAL A 177 28.12 -3.40 17.06
N GLY A 178 27.45 -2.81 18.06
CA GLY A 178 27.06 -1.40 18.01
C GLY A 178 26.12 -1.07 16.84
N ASN A 179 26.57 -0.22 15.91
CA ASN A 179 25.82 0.20 14.73
C ASN A 179 26.26 -0.50 13.43
N ARG A 180 27.12 -1.53 13.52
CA ARG A 180 27.61 -2.27 12.35
C ARG A 180 27.12 -3.71 12.34
N SER A 181 26.86 -4.19 11.13
CA SER A 181 26.41 -5.55 10.80
C SER A 181 27.24 -6.20 9.69
N SER A 182 28.08 -5.41 9.01
CA SER A 182 29.06 -5.92 8.06
C SER A 182 30.22 -4.93 7.89
N GLU A 183 31.29 -5.40 7.28
CA GLU A 183 32.48 -4.62 6.90
C GLU A 183 32.99 -5.04 5.53
N PHE A 184 33.48 -4.08 4.74
CA PHE A 184 34.02 -4.33 3.40
C PHE A 184 35.54 -4.28 3.42
N HIS A 185 36.18 -5.32 2.87
CA HIS A 185 37.61 -5.53 2.79
C HIS A 185 38.04 -5.55 1.31
N PRO A 186 38.58 -4.44 0.77
CA PRO A 186 38.91 -4.34 -0.67
C PRO A 186 40.06 -5.25 -1.09
N GLU A 187 40.98 -5.56 -0.17
CA GLU A 187 42.19 -6.35 -0.44
C GLU A 187 41.92 -7.87 -0.47
N VAL A 188 40.81 -8.33 0.11
CA VAL A 188 40.50 -9.75 0.25
C VAL A 188 39.68 -10.21 -0.95
N ARG A 189 40.29 -11.03 -1.81
CA ARG A 189 39.63 -11.54 -3.04
C ARG A 189 39.49 -13.06 -3.10
N ARG A 190 40.16 -13.78 -2.20
CA ARG A 190 40.19 -15.25 -2.15
C ARG A 190 39.27 -15.80 -1.06
N VAL A 191 38.71 -16.97 -1.33
CA VAL A 191 37.81 -17.68 -0.42
C VAL A 191 38.55 -18.28 0.78
N ARG A 192 37.83 -18.52 1.88
CA ARG A 192 38.41 -19.16 3.07
C ARG A 192 38.72 -20.64 2.79
N ARG A 193 39.75 -21.15 3.45
CA ARG A 193 40.28 -22.52 3.24
C ARG A 193 40.42 -23.31 4.54
N GLU A 194 40.19 -22.65 5.67
CA GLU A 194 40.43 -23.18 7.01
C GLU A 194 39.36 -24.20 7.44
N GLY A 195 38.15 -24.10 6.87
CA GLY A 195 37.02 -24.93 7.23
C GLY A 195 36.16 -25.39 6.06
N SER A 196 34.97 -25.87 6.43
CA SER A 196 33.92 -26.30 5.52
C SER A 196 32.90 -25.18 5.34
N TYR A 197 32.46 -24.97 4.10
CA TYR A 197 31.58 -23.86 3.74
C TYR A 197 30.50 -24.27 2.74
N ILE A 198 29.40 -23.52 2.77
CA ILE A 198 28.36 -23.51 1.74
C ILE A 198 28.65 -22.31 0.83
N TYR A 199 28.84 -22.57 -0.47
CA TYR A 199 28.86 -21.53 -1.48
C TYR A 199 27.48 -21.44 -2.11
N GLU A 200 26.86 -20.27 -2.06
CA GLU A 200 25.54 -20.04 -2.65
C GLU A 200 25.55 -18.81 -3.57
N GLU A 201 24.63 -18.82 -4.52
CA GLU A 201 24.39 -17.71 -5.41
C GLU A 201 23.93 -16.47 -4.62
N PHE A 202 24.48 -15.30 -4.98
CA PHE A 202 24.07 -14.04 -4.38
C PHE A 202 22.73 -13.59 -4.95
N MET A 203 21.72 -13.45 -4.09
CA MET A 203 20.38 -13.03 -4.49
C MET A 203 20.23 -11.50 -4.37
N PRO A 204 20.00 -10.74 -5.45
CA PRO A 204 19.81 -9.28 -5.39
C PRO A 204 18.42 -8.91 -4.84
N THR A 205 18.32 -8.70 -3.52
CA THR A 205 17.05 -8.42 -2.81
C THR A 205 16.61 -6.95 -2.77
N GLY A 206 17.28 -6.06 -3.50
CA GLY A 206 16.99 -4.62 -3.45
C GLY A 206 17.33 -3.94 -2.11
N GLY A 207 18.14 -4.60 -1.26
CA GLY A 207 18.69 -4.02 -0.03
C GLY A 207 17.89 -4.29 1.25
N THR A 208 16.94 -5.23 1.23
CA THR A 208 16.17 -5.63 2.41
C THR A 208 16.09 -7.15 2.58
N ASP A 209 16.17 -7.61 3.83
CA ASP A 209 15.98 -9.02 4.20
C ASP A 209 14.63 -9.16 4.91
N VAL A 210 13.82 -10.15 4.50
CA VAL A 210 12.52 -10.44 5.15
C VAL A 210 12.74 -11.48 6.24
N LYS A 211 12.31 -11.18 7.47
CA LYS A 211 12.34 -12.12 8.60
C LYS A 211 10.94 -12.57 8.92
N VAL A 212 10.73 -13.88 8.93
CA VAL A 212 9.44 -14.50 9.16
C VAL A 212 9.45 -15.21 10.50
N TYR A 213 8.35 -15.09 11.24
CA TYR A 213 8.13 -15.61 12.58
C TYR A 213 6.81 -16.36 12.61
N THR A 214 6.88 -17.68 12.71
CA THR A 214 5.70 -18.56 12.83
C THR A 214 5.31 -18.77 14.28
N VAL A 215 4.00 -18.96 14.51
CA VAL A 215 3.44 -19.45 15.78
C VAL A 215 2.35 -20.46 15.42
N GLY A 216 2.73 -21.72 15.32
CA GLY A 216 1.94 -22.75 14.66
C GLY A 216 2.00 -22.65 13.14
N PRO A 217 1.45 -23.66 12.42
CA PRO A 217 1.47 -23.73 10.96
C PRO A 217 0.48 -22.76 10.29
N GLU A 218 -0.45 -22.18 11.07
CA GLU A 218 -1.51 -21.31 10.57
C GLU A 218 -1.24 -19.81 10.83
N TYR A 219 -0.12 -19.44 11.45
CA TYR A 219 0.21 -18.04 11.70
C TYR A 219 1.67 -17.74 11.38
N ALA A 220 1.88 -16.72 10.55
CA ALA A 220 3.19 -16.17 10.26
C ALA A 220 3.16 -14.62 10.30
N HIS A 221 4.10 -14.04 11.03
CA HIS A 221 4.39 -12.61 11.03
C HIS A 221 5.67 -12.35 10.25
N ALA A 222 5.72 -11.32 9.42
CA ALA A 222 6.92 -10.97 8.68
C ALA A 222 7.30 -9.49 8.82
N GLU A 223 8.59 -9.23 9.01
CA GLU A 223 9.17 -7.90 9.04
C GLU A 223 10.43 -7.84 8.16
N ALA A 224 10.56 -6.81 7.33
CA ALA A 224 11.77 -6.52 6.59
C ALA A 224 12.73 -5.67 7.42
N ARG A 225 14.03 -5.88 7.21
CA ARG A 225 15.11 -5.07 7.75
C ARG A 225 16.05 -4.67 6.62
N LYS A 226 16.83 -3.62 6.84
CA LYS A 226 17.92 -3.27 5.90
C LYS A 226 18.89 -4.44 5.85
N SER A 227 19.20 -4.89 4.64
CA SER A 227 20.15 -5.97 4.44
C SER A 227 21.55 -5.52 4.88
N PRO A 228 22.30 -6.35 5.62
CA PRO A 228 23.70 -6.08 5.96
C PRO A 228 24.56 -5.83 4.71
N VAL A 229 24.14 -6.36 3.55
CA VAL A 229 24.89 -6.27 2.29
C VAL A 229 24.95 -4.86 1.70
N VAL A 230 24.13 -3.91 2.16
CA VAL A 230 24.12 -2.53 1.62
C VAL A 230 25.39 -1.77 2.02
N ASP A 231 25.42 -1.18 3.21
CA ASP A 231 26.56 -0.40 3.75
C ASP A 231 27.06 -0.94 5.10
N GLY A 232 26.40 -1.98 5.63
CA GLY A 232 26.67 -2.54 6.95
C GLY A 232 26.19 -1.70 8.14
N VAL A 233 25.64 -0.51 7.91
CA VAL A 233 25.16 0.40 8.97
C VAL A 233 23.72 0.06 9.34
N VAL A 234 23.54 -0.28 10.61
CA VAL A 234 22.24 -0.58 11.20
C VAL A 234 21.44 0.72 11.33
N MET A 235 20.32 0.81 10.63
CA MET A 235 19.41 1.94 10.78
C MET A 235 18.68 1.84 12.11
N ARG A 236 18.70 2.93 12.89
CA ARG A 236 18.00 3.03 14.17
C ARG A 236 17.00 4.17 14.15
N ASN A 237 15.88 3.96 14.81
CA ASN A 237 14.87 4.97 15.11
C ASN A 237 15.39 5.94 16.19
N PRO A 238 14.71 7.08 16.44
CA PRO A 238 15.07 8.02 17.49
C PRO A 238 15.23 7.39 18.88
N ASP A 239 14.48 6.31 19.17
CA ASP A 239 14.57 5.55 20.42
C ASP A 239 15.76 4.57 20.46
N GLY A 240 16.68 4.64 19.49
CA GLY A 240 17.86 3.76 19.38
C GLY A 240 17.54 2.32 18.95
N LYS A 241 16.27 1.99 18.65
CA LYS A 241 15.84 0.66 18.19
C LYS A 241 16.07 0.48 16.69
N GLU A 242 16.45 -0.72 16.25
CA GLU A 242 16.63 -1.02 14.82
C GLU A 242 15.30 -0.84 14.06
N VAL A 243 15.37 -0.18 12.89
CA VAL A 243 14.20 0.07 12.05
C VAL A 243 13.74 -1.24 11.41
N ARG A 244 12.44 -1.51 11.53
CA ARG A 244 11.76 -2.67 10.98
C ARG A 244 10.58 -2.21 10.15
N TYR A 245 10.26 -2.99 9.13
CA TYR A 245 9.18 -2.69 8.21
C TYR A 245 8.20 -3.84 8.19
N PRO A 246 6.89 -3.62 8.39
CA PRO A 246 5.93 -4.70 8.25
C PRO A 246 5.94 -5.23 6.82
N VAL A 247 5.89 -6.55 6.66
CA VAL A 247 5.84 -7.21 5.35
C VAL A 247 4.64 -8.13 5.33
N LEU A 248 3.80 -8.00 4.30
CA LEU A 248 2.82 -9.04 3.99
C LEU A 248 3.49 -10.14 3.19
N LEU A 249 3.32 -11.37 3.66
CA LEU A 249 3.69 -12.57 2.93
C LEU A 249 2.68 -12.83 1.82
N THR A 250 3.17 -13.16 0.63
CA THR A 250 2.36 -13.69 -0.46
C THR A 250 1.81 -15.07 -0.08
N PRO A 251 0.74 -15.56 -0.72
CA PRO A 251 0.23 -16.91 -0.48
C PRO A 251 1.30 -18.01 -0.58
N GLY A 252 2.19 -17.94 -1.59
CA GLY A 252 3.31 -18.86 -1.74
C GLY A 252 4.29 -18.78 -0.57
N GLU A 253 4.63 -17.58 -0.10
CA GLU A 253 5.51 -17.42 1.07
C GLU A 253 4.85 -17.82 2.39
N LYS A 254 3.54 -17.65 2.51
CA LYS A 254 2.78 -18.21 3.64
C LYS A 254 2.89 -19.73 3.60
N GLN A 255 2.66 -20.36 2.44
CA GLN A 255 2.80 -21.80 2.29
C GLN A 255 4.23 -22.26 2.65
N MET A 256 5.27 -21.55 2.17
CA MET A 256 6.65 -21.78 2.62
C MET A 256 6.81 -21.67 4.14
N ALA A 257 6.21 -20.67 4.80
CA ALA A 257 6.26 -20.55 6.26
C ALA A 257 5.60 -21.74 6.98
N ARG A 258 4.51 -22.28 6.42
CA ARG A 258 3.86 -23.49 6.92
C ARG A 258 4.76 -24.71 6.72
N ASP A 259 5.35 -24.85 5.55
CA ASP A 259 6.23 -25.97 5.22
C ASP A 259 7.50 -25.95 6.07
N VAL A 260 8.10 -24.78 6.32
CA VAL A 260 9.22 -24.63 7.26
C VAL A 260 8.81 -25.04 8.68
N CYS A 261 7.66 -24.58 9.16
CA CYS A 261 7.13 -24.93 10.49
C CYS A 261 6.97 -26.46 10.64
N LEU A 262 6.41 -27.13 9.62
CA LEU A 262 6.21 -28.58 9.60
C LEU A 262 7.51 -29.37 9.39
N ALA A 263 8.39 -28.91 8.52
CA ALA A 263 9.65 -29.58 8.15
C ALA A 263 10.58 -29.75 9.35
N PHE A 264 10.70 -28.68 10.15
CA PHE A 264 11.53 -28.64 11.36
C PHE A 264 10.74 -28.98 12.64
N ARG A 265 9.42 -29.16 12.54
CA ARG A 265 8.52 -29.38 13.69
C ARG A 265 8.71 -28.35 14.81
N GLN A 266 8.95 -27.11 14.39
CA GLN A 266 9.13 -25.97 15.28
C GLN A 266 7.90 -25.08 15.12
N LEU A 267 6.92 -25.20 16.04
CA LEU A 267 5.68 -24.42 15.93
C LEU A 267 5.97 -22.93 16.12
N VAL A 268 6.88 -22.58 17.03
CA VAL A 268 7.46 -21.24 17.09
C VAL A 268 8.79 -21.26 16.38
N CYS A 269 8.85 -20.71 15.16
CA CYS A 269 10.05 -20.72 14.33
C CYS A 269 10.31 -19.39 13.63
N GLY A 270 11.54 -18.90 13.69
CA GLY A 270 12.05 -17.77 12.91
C GLY A 270 12.90 -18.23 11.73
N PHE A 271 12.74 -17.62 10.57
CA PHE A 271 13.56 -17.89 9.38
C PHE A 271 13.70 -16.64 8.49
N ASP A 272 14.70 -16.64 7.63
CA ASP A 272 15.03 -15.52 6.74
C ASP A 272 14.66 -15.86 5.29
N LEU A 273 14.05 -14.88 4.62
CA LEU A 273 13.51 -14.99 3.28
C LEU A 273 14.05 -13.87 2.38
N LEU A 274 14.52 -14.26 1.20
CA LEU A 274 15.06 -13.39 0.16
C LEU A 274 14.07 -13.31 -1.01
N ARG A 275 13.59 -12.10 -1.32
CA ARG A 275 12.73 -11.83 -2.49
C ARG A 275 13.59 -11.40 -3.67
N CYS A 276 13.56 -12.15 -4.76
CA CYS A 276 14.33 -11.87 -5.98
C CYS A 276 13.49 -12.18 -7.21
N GLU A 277 13.35 -11.23 -8.14
CA GLU A 277 12.69 -11.42 -9.45
C GLU A 277 11.30 -12.08 -9.38
N GLY A 278 10.49 -11.71 -8.38
CA GLY A 278 9.14 -12.28 -8.19
C GLY A 278 9.11 -13.70 -7.63
N ARG A 279 10.24 -14.22 -7.15
CA ARG A 279 10.37 -15.48 -6.40
C ARG A 279 10.90 -15.21 -4.99
N SER A 280 10.70 -16.18 -4.10
CA SER A 280 11.12 -16.11 -2.70
C SER A 280 11.91 -17.35 -2.33
N TYR A 281 13.02 -17.15 -1.60
CA TYR A 281 13.95 -18.23 -1.21
C TYR A 281 14.24 -18.16 0.28
N VAL A 282 14.25 -19.30 0.96
CA VAL A 282 14.68 -19.40 2.37
C VAL A 282 16.20 -19.53 2.41
N CYS A 283 16.87 -18.70 3.20
CA CYS A 283 18.34 -18.70 3.28
C CYS A 283 18.90 -19.02 4.67
N ASP A 284 18.04 -19.03 5.70
CA ASP A 284 18.41 -19.35 7.08
C ASP A 284 17.18 -19.75 7.90
N VAL A 285 17.31 -20.76 8.79
CA VAL A 285 16.25 -21.20 9.71
C VAL A 285 16.81 -21.25 11.12
N ASN A 286 16.26 -20.43 12.02
CA ASN A 286 16.82 -20.17 13.35
C ASN A 286 16.14 -20.97 14.48
N GLY A 287 15.01 -21.63 14.20
CA GLY A 287 14.19 -22.24 15.25
C GLY A 287 13.52 -21.19 16.15
N TRP A 288 13.49 -21.41 17.46
CA TRP A 288 12.73 -20.56 18.39
C TRP A 288 13.11 -19.08 18.32
N SER A 289 12.16 -18.24 17.88
CA SER A 289 12.39 -16.81 17.75
C SER A 289 11.08 -16.04 17.90
N PHE A 290 11.11 -14.95 18.67
CA PHE A 290 10.00 -14.04 18.82
C PHE A 290 10.31 -12.67 18.21
N VAL A 291 9.26 -12.05 17.67
CA VAL A 291 9.30 -10.64 17.25
C VAL A 291 9.56 -9.78 18.48
N LYS A 292 10.33 -8.70 18.31
CA LYS A 292 10.64 -7.76 19.40
C LYS A 292 9.93 -6.44 19.16
N ASN A 293 9.43 -5.85 20.25
CA ASN A 293 8.77 -4.55 20.27
C ASN A 293 7.49 -4.48 19.43
N SER A 294 6.72 -5.57 19.35
CA SER A 294 5.38 -5.55 18.74
C SER A 294 4.39 -6.09 19.75
N TYR A 295 3.61 -5.20 20.38
CA TYR A 295 2.58 -5.61 21.35
C TYR A 295 1.49 -6.45 20.70
N LYS A 296 1.17 -6.10 19.46
CA LYS A 296 0.26 -6.85 18.60
C LYS A 296 0.72 -8.30 18.37
N TYR A 297 2.00 -8.51 18.04
CA TYR A 297 2.54 -9.86 17.93
C TYR A 297 2.42 -10.64 19.24
N TYR A 298 2.64 -10.00 20.40
CA TYR A 298 2.51 -10.66 21.70
C TYR A 298 1.06 -11.08 21.99
N ASP A 299 0.08 -10.23 21.66
CA ASP A 299 -1.34 -10.55 21.76
C ASP A 299 -1.69 -11.78 20.90
N ASP A 300 -1.24 -11.78 19.63
CA ASP A 300 -1.54 -12.86 18.68
C ASP A 300 -0.85 -14.17 19.05
N ALA A 301 0.45 -14.11 19.36
CA ALA A 301 1.23 -15.28 19.76
C ALA A 301 0.61 -15.94 21.00
N ALA A 302 0.19 -15.14 21.99
CA ALA A 302 -0.48 -15.66 23.19
C ALA A 302 -1.83 -16.31 22.85
N CYS A 303 -2.63 -15.72 21.96
CA CYS A 303 -3.90 -16.30 21.52
C CYS A 303 -3.71 -17.64 20.79
N VAL A 304 -2.75 -17.71 19.87
CA VAL A 304 -2.48 -18.92 19.10
C VAL A 304 -1.91 -20.01 20.00
N LEU A 305 -0.96 -19.69 20.88
CA LEU A 305 -0.45 -20.63 21.88
C LEU A 305 -1.54 -21.12 22.83
N ARG A 306 -2.43 -20.24 23.31
CA ARG A 306 -3.62 -20.65 24.10
C ARG A 306 -4.44 -21.68 23.34
N LYS A 307 -4.77 -21.41 22.08
CA LYS A 307 -5.55 -22.34 21.25
C LYS A 307 -4.84 -23.70 21.14
N MET A 308 -3.54 -23.71 20.86
CA MET A 308 -2.76 -24.95 20.75
C MET A 308 -2.75 -25.75 22.05
N PHE A 309 -2.57 -25.10 23.20
CA PHE A 309 -2.60 -25.77 24.50
C PHE A 309 -3.98 -26.32 24.83
N LEU A 310 -5.05 -25.58 24.54
CA LEU A 310 -6.42 -26.05 24.74
C LEU A 310 -6.76 -27.19 23.79
N ASP A 311 -6.41 -27.10 22.50
CA ASP A 311 -6.62 -28.19 21.53
C ASP A 311 -5.89 -29.47 21.96
N ALA A 312 -4.73 -29.36 22.60
CA ALA A 312 -3.97 -30.51 23.08
C ALA A 312 -4.48 -31.10 24.41
N LYS A 313 -4.95 -30.26 25.36
CA LYS A 313 -5.24 -30.69 26.75
C LYS A 313 -6.68 -30.51 27.20
N ALA A 314 -7.42 -29.57 26.61
CA ALA A 314 -8.82 -29.31 26.93
C ALA A 314 -9.64 -28.89 25.67
N PRO A 315 -9.86 -29.79 24.69
CA PRO A 315 -10.49 -29.44 23.41
C PRO A 315 -11.89 -28.82 23.57
N HIS A 316 -12.61 -29.20 24.64
CA HIS A 316 -13.93 -28.69 25.00
C HIS A 316 -13.96 -27.20 25.36
N LEU A 317 -12.81 -26.60 25.68
CA LEU A 317 -12.65 -25.15 25.95
C LEU A 317 -12.09 -24.36 24.76
N SER A 318 -11.64 -25.05 23.69
CA SER A 318 -10.96 -24.44 22.55
C SER A 318 -11.89 -23.64 21.63
N THR A 319 -13.18 -23.96 21.62
CA THR A 319 -14.20 -23.29 20.78
C THR A 319 -14.60 -21.91 21.28
N THR A 320 -14.26 -21.53 22.51
CA THR A 320 -14.64 -20.24 23.10
C THR A 320 -13.48 -19.25 23.02
N ILE A 321 -13.51 -18.39 22.01
CA ILE A 321 -12.61 -17.22 21.93
C ILE A 321 -13.24 -16.10 22.79
N PRO A 322 -12.53 -15.54 23.77
CA PRO A 322 -13.06 -14.39 24.51
C PRO A 322 -13.35 -13.23 23.54
N PRO A 323 -14.54 -12.62 23.56
CA PRO A 323 -14.89 -11.50 22.67
C PRO A 323 -13.98 -10.29 22.89
N HIS A 324 -13.46 -10.13 24.12
CA HIS A 324 -12.48 -9.11 24.50
C HIS A 324 -11.26 -9.76 25.15
N LEU A 325 -10.07 -9.23 24.85
CA LEU A 325 -8.83 -9.66 25.49
C LEU A 325 -8.80 -9.14 26.94
N PRO A 326 -8.48 -9.97 27.94
CA PRO A 326 -8.54 -9.59 29.36
C PRO A 326 -7.73 -8.34 29.74
N TRP A 327 -6.68 -8.04 28.98
CA TRP A 327 -5.76 -6.92 29.21
C TRP A 327 -6.05 -5.67 28.36
N LYS A 328 -7.07 -5.70 27.49
CA LYS A 328 -7.52 -4.52 26.72
C LYS A 328 -8.79 -3.94 27.33
N VAL A 329 -8.63 -3.19 28.42
CA VAL A 329 -9.71 -2.42 29.05
C VAL A 329 -9.53 -0.96 28.62
N ASN A 330 -10.44 -0.43 27.78
CA ASN A 330 -10.55 0.95 27.25
C ASN A 330 -10.28 1.15 25.75
N GLU A 331 -11.15 0.61 24.88
CA GLU A 331 -11.45 1.29 23.61
C GLU A 331 -12.93 1.63 23.60
N PHE A 332 -13.26 2.91 23.79
CA PHE A 332 -14.61 3.44 23.63
C PHE A 332 -15.06 3.21 22.18
N THR A 333 -15.89 2.21 21.96
CA THR A 333 -16.61 2.04 20.69
C THR A 333 -17.86 2.92 20.79
N GLN A 334 -17.87 4.04 20.07
CA GLN A 334 -19.10 4.81 19.87
C GLN A 334 -20.14 3.89 19.24
N SER A 335 -21.29 3.79 19.90
CA SER A 335 -22.47 3.10 19.41
C SER A 335 -23.10 3.91 18.28
N SER A 336 -22.65 3.70 17.04
CA SER A 336 -23.47 4.07 15.88
C SER A 336 -24.44 2.93 15.59
N GLU A 337 -25.72 3.27 15.34
CA GLU A 337 -26.77 2.32 14.99
C GLU A 337 -26.29 1.42 13.85
N GLY A 338 -26.18 0.13 14.16
CA GLY A 338 -25.47 -0.83 13.32
C GLY A 338 -26.16 -1.07 11.98
N LEU A 339 -25.33 -1.19 10.93
CA LEU A 339 -25.56 -2.28 10.00
C LEU A 339 -25.69 -3.54 10.88
N THR A 340 -26.88 -4.14 10.88
CA THR A 340 -27.16 -5.33 11.68
C THR A 340 -26.02 -6.32 11.54
N HIS A 341 -25.61 -6.91 12.66
CA HIS A 341 -24.53 -7.91 12.79
C HIS A 341 -24.71 -9.15 11.88
N GLN A 342 -25.82 -9.18 11.14
CA GLN A 342 -26.14 -10.04 10.02
C GLN A 342 -26.69 -9.08 8.95
N GLY A 343 -26.13 -9.05 7.75
CA GLY A 343 -26.51 -8.14 6.65
C GLY A 343 -27.91 -8.34 6.08
N SER A 344 -28.84 -8.89 6.87
CA SER A 344 -30.17 -9.22 6.44
C SER A 344 -31.20 -8.58 7.36
N GLY A 345 -31.80 -7.49 6.87
CA GLY A 345 -33.15 -7.11 7.27
C GLY A 345 -34.21 -8.13 6.81
N LEU A 346 -33.83 -9.29 6.25
CA LEU A 346 -34.74 -10.42 6.10
C LEU A 346 -34.81 -11.16 7.44
N ILE A 347 -35.77 -10.75 8.27
CA ILE A 347 -36.42 -11.71 9.18
C ILE A 347 -37.21 -12.66 8.26
N GLY A 348 -36.55 -13.72 7.82
CA GLY A 348 -37.14 -14.71 6.90
C GLY A 348 -36.09 -15.67 6.36
N THR A 349 -35.99 -16.85 7.00
CA THR A 349 -35.46 -18.14 6.52
C THR A 349 -34.05 -18.27 5.91
N PHE A 350 -33.38 -17.22 5.43
CA PHE A 350 -32.14 -17.33 4.63
C PHE A 350 -30.85 -16.92 5.35
N GLY A 351 -30.94 -16.34 6.56
CA GLY A 351 -29.82 -15.64 7.21
C GLY A 351 -28.74 -16.49 7.89
N GLN A 352 -28.82 -17.82 7.86
CA GLN A 352 -27.85 -18.69 8.56
C GLN A 352 -26.77 -19.30 7.63
N SER A 353 -26.92 -19.21 6.31
CA SER A 353 -26.17 -20.05 5.36
C SER A 353 -25.44 -19.29 4.25
N GLU A 354 -25.39 -17.95 4.34
CA GLU A 354 -24.64 -17.08 3.43
C GLU A 354 -23.22 -16.81 3.94
N GLU A 355 -22.21 -17.06 3.09
CA GLU A 355 -20.80 -16.79 3.38
C GLU A 355 -20.28 -15.62 2.54
N LEU A 356 -19.56 -14.67 3.16
CA LEU A 356 -18.87 -13.61 2.42
C LEU A 356 -17.69 -14.17 1.62
N ARG A 357 -17.64 -13.90 0.31
CA ARG A 357 -16.59 -14.35 -0.61
C ARG A 357 -15.72 -13.24 -1.17
N CYS A 358 -16.32 -12.08 -1.47
CA CYS A 358 -15.59 -10.96 -2.07
C CYS A 358 -15.95 -9.63 -1.40
N VAL A 359 -14.94 -8.79 -1.18
CA VAL A 359 -15.09 -7.39 -0.80
C VAL A 359 -14.29 -6.53 -1.76
N ILE A 360 -14.99 -5.78 -2.59
CA ILE A 360 -14.40 -4.80 -3.49
C ILE A 360 -14.75 -3.40 -2.98
N THR A 361 -13.76 -2.52 -2.87
CA THR A 361 -13.98 -1.16 -2.40
C THR A 361 -13.20 -0.15 -3.22
N VAL A 362 -13.89 0.91 -3.65
CA VAL A 362 -13.28 2.07 -4.32
C VAL A 362 -13.34 3.26 -3.36
N ILE A 363 -12.20 3.88 -3.06
CA ILE A 363 -12.03 4.88 -1.98
C ILE A 363 -11.37 6.14 -2.55
N ARG A 364 -11.95 7.32 -2.29
CA ARG A 364 -11.33 8.62 -2.57
C ARG A 364 -10.18 8.87 -1.60
N HIS A 365 -9.10 9.51 -2.06
CA HIS A 365 -8.01 9.93 -1.17
C HIS A 365 -8.47 10.82 0.00
N GLY A 366 -7.61 10.92 1.02
CA GLY A 366 -7.90 11.69 2.23
C GLY A 366 -7.66 13.18 2.04
N ASP A 367 -7.98 13.94 3.08
CA ASP A 367 -7.82 15.40 3.10
C ASP A 367 -6.39 15.86 2.71
N ARG A 368 -6.32 16.94 1.95
CA ARG A 368 -5.10 17.41 1.28
C ARG A 368 -5.01 18.93 1.26
N THR A 369 -3.78 19.44 1.19
CA THR A 369 -3.55 20.87 0.96
C THR A 369 -4.05 21.30 -0.43
N PRO A 370 -4.50 22.56 -0.61
CA PRO A 370 -4.91 23.07 -1.92
C PRO A 370 -3.77 22.96 -2.94
N LYS A 371 -4.06 22.44 -4.12
CA LYS A 371 -3.07 22.26 -5.19
C LYS A 371 -2.93 23.56 -5.98
N GLN A 372 -1.71 24.08 -6.07
CA GLN A 372 -1.43 25.33 -6.77
C GLN A 372 -0.46 25.13 -7.94
N LYS A 373 -0.53 26.08 -8.88
CA LYS A 373 0.35 26.14 -10.05
C LYS A 373 0.73 27.58 -10.31
N VAL A 374 2.02 27.83 -10.48
CA VAL A 374 2.59 29.11 -10.90
C VAL A 374 3.15 28.93 -12.30
N LYS A 375 2.84 29.88 -13.17
CA LYS A 375 3.38 29.99 -14.52
C LYS A 375 4.19 31.27 -14.60
N LEU A 376 5.49 31.14 -14.87
CA LEU A 376 6.41 32.25 -15.03
C LEU A 376 7.08 32.15 -16.40
N LYS A 377 7.11 33.26 -17.13
CA LYS A 377 7.91 33.39 -18.34
C LYS A 377 9.35 33.70 -17.93
N VAL A 378 10.27 32.87 -18.37
CA VAL A 378 11.70 32.90 -18.03
C VAL A 378 12.48 33.32 -19.28
N THR A 379 13.30 34.35 -19.12
CA THR A 379 14.23 34.88 -20.14
C THR A 379 15.67 34.89 -19.64
N GLU A 380 15.89 34.53 -18.38
CA GLU A 380 17.18 34.59 -17.70
C GLU A 380 18.08 33.42 -18.09
N GLU A 381 19.29 33.73 -18.56
CA GLU A 381 20.26 32.74 -19.04
C GLU A 381 20.57 31.65 -18.00
N LYS A 382 20.61 31.97 -16.71
CA LYS A 382 20.89 30.98 -15.65
C LYS A 382 19.83 29.86 -15.60
N LEU A 383 18.56 30.21 -15.74
CA LEU A 383 17.45 29.26 -15.71
C LEU A 383 17.36 28.49 -17.04
N LEU A 384 17.65 29.16 -18.16
CA LEU A 384 17.72 28.54 -19.50
C LEU A 384 18.89 27.55 -19.62
N ASN A 385 20.04 27.86 -19.01
CA ASN A 385 21.19 26.95 -18.92
C ASN A 385 20.89 25.72 -18.04
N LEU A 386 20.13 25.91 -16.95
CA LEU A 386 19.68 24.80 -16.10
C LEU A 386 18.73 23.87 -16.86
N MET A 387 17.89 24.42 -17.75
CA MET A 387 17.07 23.64 -18.68
C MET A 387 17.94 22.75 -19.57
N LEU A 388 18.97 23.33 -20.21
CA LEU A 388 19.89 22.60 -21.09
C LEU A 388 20.71 21.53 -20.35
N LYS A 389 21.16 21.82 -19.12
CA LYS A 389 21.92 20.89 -18.24
C LYS A 389 21.17 19.57 -18.03
N TYR A 390 19.87 19.63 -17.76
CA TYR A 390 19.07 18.45 -17.42
C TYR A 390 18.33 17.82 -18.62
N ASN A 391 18.39 18.42 -19.80
CA ASN A 391 17.76 17.93 -21.03
C ASN A 391 18.75 17.35 -22.06
N GLY A 392 20.02 17.21 -21.67
CA GLY A 392 21.09 16.77 -22.56
C GLY A 392 21.38 17.74 -23.71
N GLY A 393 21.27 19.06 -23.46
CA GLY A 393 21.61 20.11 -24.44
C GLY A 393 20.58 20.36 -25.54
N ARG A 394 19.39 19.75 -25.47
CA ARG A 394 18.34 19.93 -26.48
C ARG A 394 17.49 21.19 -26.18
N ALA A 395 17.53 22.17 -27.07
CA ALA A 395 16.84 23.46 -26.87
C ALA A 395 15.32 23.43 -27.02
N ARG A 396 14.77 22.42 -27.73
CA ARG A 396 13.33 22.33 -28.04
C ARG A 396 12.54 21.38 -27.15
N SER A 397 13.18 20.52 -26.37
CA SER A 397 12.50 19.58 -25.48
C SER A 397 12.16 20.20 -24.13
N GLU A 398 11.05 19.78 -23.52
CA GLU A 398 10.71 20.20 -22.17
C GLU A 398 11.62 19.53 -21.12
N THR A 399 12.01 20.29 -20.08
CA THR A 399 12.76 19.75 -18.94
C THR A 399 11.84 19.59 -17.75
N LYS A 400 11.80 18.39 -17.15
CA LYS A 400 11.03 18.11 -15.94
C LYS A 400 11.99 17.92 -14.76
N LEU A 401 11.98 18.86 -13.83
CA LEU A 401 12.76 18.79 -12.60
C LEU A 401 11.90 18.17 -11.49
N LYS A 402 12.39 17.07 -10.92
CA LYS A 402 11.71 16.30 -9.86
C LYS A 402 12.64 15.90 -8.72
N SER A 403 13.94 15.78 -8.96
CA SER A 403 14.89 15.31 -7.94
C SER A 403 15.27 16.42 -6.96
N ALA A 404 15.64 16.04 -5.74
CA ALA A 404 16.10 16.99 -4.73
C ALA A 404 17.26 17.86 -5.21
N VAL A 405 18.22 17.26 -5.91
CA VAL A 405 19.39 17.97 -6.47
C VAL A 405 18.96 18.95 -7.56
N GLN A 406 18.07 18.53 -8.47
CA GLN A 406 17.54 19.39 -9.54
C GLN A 406 16.80 20.61 -8.99
N LEU A 407 15.98 20.40 -7.96
CA LEU A 407 15.20 21.47 -7.34
C LEU A 407 16.09 22.39 -6.48
N GLN A 408 17.18 21.87 -5.90
CA GLN A 408 18.17 22.67 -5.19
C GLN A 408 18.93 23.59 -6.14
N ASP A 409 19.40 23.07 -7.27
CA ASP A 409 20.04 23.88 -8.30
C ASP A 409 19.11 25.01 -8.79
N LEU A 410 17.82 24.72 -8.94
CA LEU A 410 16.82 25.71 -9.32
C LEU A 410 16.61 26.76 -8.23
N LEU A 411 16.57 26.35 -6.96
CA LEU A 411 16.45 27.26 -5.82
C LEU A 411 17.65 28.21 -5.75
N ASP A 412 18.85 27.70 -5.91
CA ASP A 412 20.07 28.50 -5.85
C ASP A 412 20.16 29.47 -7.04
N ALA A 413 19.73 29.05 -8.24
CA ALA A 413 19.57 29.96 -9.37
C ALA A 413 18.52 31.06 -9.10
N THR A 414 17.38 30.70 -8.51
CA THR A 414 16.29 31.64 -8.18
C THR A 414 16.73 32.65 -7.11
N ARG A 415 17.48 32.22 -6.08
CA ARG A 415 18.01 33.10 -5.02
C ARG A 415 18.87 34.23 -5.55
N LEU A 416 19.62 33.98 -6.62
CA LEU A 416 20.46 34.98 -7.27
C LEU A 416 19.67 35.97 -8.14
N LEU A 417 18.43 35.64 -8.51
CA LEU A 417 17.57 36.44 -9.39
C LEU A 417 16.53 37.27 -8.62
N VAL A 418 16.25 36.94 -7.36
CA VAL A 418 15.31 37.71 -6.52
C VAL A 418 16.00 39.00 -6.02
N PRO A 419 15.55 40.20 -6.40
CA PRO A 419 16.16 41.44 -5.96
C PRO A 419 15.91 41.71 -4.45
N PRO A 420 16.87 42.32 -3.72
CA PRO A 420 16.66 42.74 -2.33
C PRO A 420 15.62 43.87 -2.25
N THR A 421 14.77 43.83 -1.23
CA THR A 421 13.65 44.75 -1.00
C THR A 421 14.11 46.20 -1.10
N ARG A 422 13.75 46.91 -2.17
CA ARG A 422 13.92 48.37 -2.27
C ARG A 422 12.56 49.04 -2.37
N SER A 423 12.32 49.95 -1.44
CA SER A 423 11.23 50.91 -1.42
C SER A 423 11.45 52.01 -2.46
N GLY A 424 10.45 52.26 -3.29
CA GLY A 424 10.17 53.57 -3.87
C GLY A 424 10.93 53.96 -5.13
N ARG A 425 10.25 53.82 -6.28
CA ARG A 425 10.03 54.87 -7.30
C ARG A 425 9.10 54.27 -8.34
N GLU A 426 7.98 54.95 -8.61
CA GLU A 426 6.93 54.50 -9.53
C GLU A 426 7.17 55.09 -10.93
N SER A 427 7.26 54.22 -11.92
CA SER A 427 7.20 54.55 -13.35
C SER A 427 6.38 53.48 -14.09
N ASP A 428 5.49 53.89 -15.00
CA ASP A 428 4.48 53.03 -15.66
C ASP A 428 5.02 51.82 -16.46
N SER A 429 6.34 51.75 -16.73
CA SER A 429 6.97 50.57 -17.34
C SER A 429 7.28 49.43 -16.34
N GLU A 430 7.08 49.64 -15.03
CA GLU A 430 7.51 48.74 -13.97
C GLU A 430 6.46 47.67 -13.58
N THR A 431 5.22 47.74 -14.06
CA THR A 431 4.16 46.80 -13.62
C THR A 431 4.42 45.35 -14.03
N GLU A 432 4.95 45.10 -15.23
CA GLU A 432 5.32 43.75 -15.68
C GLU A 432 6.56 43.22 -14.92
N ASP A 433 7.53 44.08 -14.63
CA ASP A 433 8.75 43.75 -13.88
C ASP A 433 8.45 43.48 -12.39
N ILE A 434 7.53 44.24 -11.80
CA ILE A 434 7.04 44.00 -10.43
C ILE A 434 6.32 42.65 -10.36
N GLU A 435 5.40 42.35 -11.29
CA GLU A 435 4.70 41.06 -11.32
C GLU A 435 5.66 39.87 -11.54
N HIS A 436 6.67 40.05 -12.37
CA HIS A 436 7.73 39.06 -12.57
C HIS A 436 8.54 38.82 -11.29
N SER A 437 8.92 39.90 -10.60
CA SER A 437 9.64 39.82 -9.32
C SER A 437 8.81 39.16 -8.20
N GLU A 438 7.50 39.44 -8.13
CA GLU A 438 6.57 38.78 -7.19
C GLU A 438 6.49 37.27 -7.45
N LYS A 439 6.38 36.87 -8.72
CA LYS A 439 6.36 35.44 -9.11
C LYS A 439 7.68 34.74 -8.80
N LEU A 440 8.83 35.41 -8.96
CA LEU A 440 10.13 34.86 -8.55
C LEU A 440 10.24 34.70 -7.03
N ARG A 441 9.72 35.65 -6.24
CA ARG A 441 9.62 35.50 -4.78
C ARG A 441 8.72 34.33 -4.40
N GLN A 442 7.59 34.16 -5.09
CA GLN A 442 6.71 33.01 -4.88
C GLN A 442 7.43 31.69 -5.19
N VAL A 443 8.17 31.59 -6.30
CA VAL A 443 8.97 30.40 -6.65
C VAL A 443 10.02 30.12 -5.57
N LYS A 444 10.73 31.15 -5.09
CA LYS A 444 11.68 31.01 -3.98
C LYS A 444 10.99 30.48 -2.73
N ALA A 445 9.89 31.09 -2.30
CA ALA A 445 9.14 30.67 -1.11
C ALA A 445 8.67 29.21 -1.20
N VAL A 446 8.11 28.79 -2.35
CA VAL A 446 7.70 27.40 -2.59
C VAL A 446 8.89 26.44 -2.53
N LEU A 447 10.05 26.82 -3.08
CA LEU A 447 11.23 25.97 -3.07
C LEU A 447 11.90 25.89 -1.68
N GLU A 448 11.83 26.95 -0.88
CA GLU A 448 12.37 27.03 0.50
C GLU A 448 11.43 26.41 1.54
N GLU A 449 10.14 26.30 1.25
CA GLU A 449 9.14 25.68 2.11
C GLU A 449 9.58 24.25 2.49
N GLY A 450 9.48 23.88 3.77
CA GLY A 450 9.89 22.55 4.28
C GLY A 450 11.40 22.31 4.36
N GLY A 451 12.23 23.26 3.91
CA GLY A 451 13.69 23.36 4.03
C GLY A 451 14.58 22.24 3.49
N HIS A 452 14.04 21.06 3.18
CA HIS A 452 14.65 20.01 2.36
C HIS A 452 13.66 19.50 1.31
N PHE A 453 14.16 19.05 0.14
CA PHE A 453 13.34 18.38 -0.89
C PHE A 453 12.99 16.93 -0.52
N SER A 454 12.61 16.70 0.74
CA SER A 454 12.12 15.43 1.26
C SER A 454 10.61 15.33 1.07
N GLY A 455 10.20 15.18 -0.19
CA GLY A 455 8.81 15.01 -0.58
C GLY A 455 8.70 15.00 -2.09
N ILE A 456 7.95 14.04 -2.65
CA ILE A 456 7.84 13.80 -4.10
C ILE A 456 6.95 14.87 -4.79
N TYR A 457 6.68 16.01 -4.15
CA TYR A 457 5.48 16.81 -4.41
C TYR A 457 5.71 18.15 -5.10
N ARG A 458 6.94 18.46 -5.52
CA ARG A 458 7.25 19.65 -6.34
C ARG A 458 7.66 19.21 -7.72
N LYS A 459 6.90 19.65 -8.73
CA LYS A 459 7.22 19.40 -10.14
C LYS A 459 7.40 20.72 -10.85
N VAL A 460 8.61 20.96 -11.33
CA VAL A 460 8.90 22.10 -12.20
C VAL A 460 9.03 21.59 -13.62
N GLN A 461 8.29 22.22 -14.53
CA GLN A 461 8.38 21.97 -15.96
C GLN A 461 8.86 23.23 -16.65
N LEU A 462 9.97 23.16 -17.37
CA LEU A 462 10.47 24.23 -18.21
C LEU A 462 10.11 23.87 -19.65
N LYS A 463 9.25 24.68 -20.28
CA LYS A 463 8.81 24.48 -21.67
C LYS A 463 9.38 25.60 -22.54
N PRO A 464 10.31 25.33 -23.48
CA PRO A 464 10.84 26.36 -24.35
C PRO A 464 9.72 26.96 -25.22
N SER A 465 9.71 28.29 -25.37
CA SER A 465 8.78 29.02 -26.22
C SER A 465 9.47 29.70 -27.41
N LYS A 466 10.71 30.17 -27.25
CA LYS A 466 11.52 30.76 -28.35
C LYS A 466 12.99 30.33 -28.27
N TRP A 467 13.63 30.23 -29.42
CA TRP A 467 15.04 29.81 -29.55
C TRP A 467 15.73 30.58 -30.69
N VAL A 468 17.03 30.79 -30.55
CA VAL A 468 17.90 31.47 -31.52
C VAL A 468 19.03 30.52 -31.90
N LYS A 469 19.44 30.56 -33.17
CA LYS A 469 20.59 29.82 -33.68
C LYS A 469 21.86 30.61 -33.43
N LEU A 470 22.78 30.05 -32.64
CA LEU A 470 24.10 30.62 -32.44
C LEU A 470 25.13 29.80 -33.24
N SER A 471 25.98 30.50 -33.98
CA SER A 471 27.14 29.93 -34.66
C SER A 471 28.23 29.60 -33.64
N LYS A 472 28.71 28.35 -33.60
CA LYS A 472 29.83 27.94 -32.73
C LYS A 472 31.09 28.74 -33.03
N SER A 473 31.86 29.03 -31.98
CA SER A 473 33.21 29.63 -32.08
C SER A 473 34.19 28.79 -32.92
N ASP A 474 33.94 27.48 -33.08
CA ASP A 474 34.82 26.54 -33.79
C ASP A 474 34.38 26.21 -35.23
N GLY A 475 33.43 26.94 -35.81
CA GLY A 475 33.11 26.87 -37.24
C GLY A 475 32.46 25.57 -37.75
N VAL A 476 32.16 24.58 -36.89
CA VAL A 476 31.49 23.33 -37.29
C VAL A 476 30.25 23.08 -36.42
N GLY A 477 29.09 23.54 -36.91
CA GLY A 477 27.75 23.25 -36.39
C GLY A 477 26.98 24.45 -35.83
N GLU A 478 25.67 24.49 -36.10
CA GLU A 478 24.71 25.43 -35.49
C GLU A 478 24.22 24.86 -34.15
N ASP A 479 24.34 25.59 -33.04
CA ASP A 479 23.69 25.23 -31.77
C ASP A 479 22.48 26.14 -31.53
N GLU A 480 21.30 25.53 -31.43
CA GLU A 480 20.08 26.23 -31.04
C GLU A 480 20.10 26.50 -29.54
N HIS A 481 19.88 27.75 -29.14
CA HIS A 481 19.79 28.17 -27.75
C HIS A 481 18.39 28.71 -27.44
N PRO A 482 17.73 28.24 -26.37
CA PRO A 482 16.43 28.77 -25.96
C PRO A 482 16.62 30.18 -25.38
N VAL A 483 15.80 31.13 -25.84
CA VAL A 483 15.81 32.55 -25.38
C VAL A 483 14.63 32.84 -24.48
N GLU A 484 13.58 32.02 -24.58
CA GLU A 484 12.38 32.17 -23.78
C GLU A 484 11.84 30.78 -23.41
N ALA A 485 11.49 30.57 -22.14
CA ALA A 485 10.84 29.37 -21.66
C ALA A 485 9.70 29.69 -20.69
N LEU A 486 8.64 28.89 -20.69
CA LEU A 486 7.57 28.92 -19.71
C LEU A 486 7.90 27.94 -18.58
N MET A 487 8.21 28.47 -17.39
CA MET A 487 8.33 27.68 -16.17
C MET A 487 6.94 27.45 -15.55
N VAL A 488 6.62 26.19 -15.32
CA VAL A 488 5.40 25.75 -14.62
C VAL A 488 5.80 25.02 -13.35
N LEU A 489 5.66 25.68 -12.21
CA LEU A 489 5.88 25.10 -10.88
C LEU A 489 4.53 24.67 -10.30
N LYS A 490 4.35 23.38 -10.05
CA LYS A 490 3.19 22.83 -9.34
C LYS A 490 3.59 22.44 -7.92
N TYR A 491 2.81 22.88 -6.93
CA TYR A 491 3.03 22.64 -5.50
C TYR A 491 1.69 22.46 -4.76
N GLY A 492 1.72 22.07 -3.49
CA GLY A 492 0.52 21.69 -2.73
C GLY A 492 -0.07 20.36 -3.19
N GLY A 493 -1.32 20.08 -2.82
CA GLY A 493 -1.95 18.78 -3.09
C GLY A 493 -1.35 17.63 -2.27
N VAL A 494 -0.79 17.94 -1.10
CA VAL A 494 -0.13 16.98 -0.21
C VAL A 494 -1.13 16.50 0.83
N LEU A 495 -1.12 15.20 1.12
CA LEU A 495 -1.96 14.61 2.17
C LEU A 495 -1.66 15.26 3.53
N THR A 496 -2.67 15.80 4.20
CA THR A 496 -2.51 16.48 5.50
C THR A 496 -2.29 15.49 6.65
N HIS A 497 -2.04 15.99 7.85
CA HIS A 497 -2.07 15.13 9.04
C HIS A 497 -3.49 14.61 9.31
N ALA A 498 -4.53 15.42 9.10
CA ALA A 498 -5.92 15.03 9.22
C ALA A 498 -6.30 13.92 8.23
N GLY A 499 -5.95 14.08 6.95
CA GLY A 499 -6.21 13.07 5.93
C GLY A 499 -5.53 11.72 6.19
N ARG A 500 -4.34 11.74 6.81
CA ARG A 500 -3.67 10.50 7.28
C ARG A 500 -4.44 9.83 8.42
N LYS A 501 -4.89 10.61 9.40
CA LYS A 501 -5.64 10.11 10.56
C LYS A 501 -7.00 9.54 10.13
N GLN A 502 -7.74 10.27 9.31
CA GLN A 502 -9.02 9.83 8.75
C GLN A 502 -8.89 8.53 7.95
N ALA A 503 -7.85 8.40 7.11
CA ALA A 503 -7.62 7.16 6.36
C ALA A 503 -7.30 5.98 7.30
N GLU A 504 -6.49 6.19 8.33
CA GLU A 504 -6.16 5.17 9.34
C GLU A 504 -7.41 4.74 10.14
N GLU A 505 -8.25 5.70 10.55
CA GLU A 505 -9.50 5.44 11.24
C GLU A 505 -10.53 4.72 10.36
N LEU A 506 -10.65 5.09 9.09
CA LEU A 506 -11.49 4.39 8.15
C LEU A 506 -11.01 2.95 7.94
N GLY A 507 -9.69 2.73 7.85
CA GLY A 507 -9.13 1.38 7.82
C GLY A 507 -9.54 0.56 9.05
N ARG A 508 -9.48 1.16 10.23
CA ARG A 508 -9.94 0.53 11.50
C ARG A 508 -11.46 0.28 11.51
N TYR A 509 -12.26 1.17 10.93
CA TYR A 509 -13.70 0.95 10.76
C TYR A 509 -13.98 -0.25 9.84
N PHE A 510 -13.31 -0.32 8.68
CA PHE A 510 -13.42 -1.45 7.77
C PHE A 510 -13.07 -2.76 8.45
N ARG A 511 -12.03 -2.73 9.29
CA ARG A 511 -11.62 -3.82 10.16
C ARG A 511 -12.75 -4.39 11.01
N ASN A 512 -13.49 -3.51 11.65
CA ASN A 512 -14.43 -3.90 12.70
C ASN A 512 -15.85 -4.12 12.16
N ASN A 513 -16.21 -3.52 11.03
CA ASN A 513 -17.62 -3.41 10.60
C ASN A 513 -17.92 -4.05 9.23
N ILE A 514 -16.95 -4.14 8.30
CA ILE A 514 -17.23 -4.58 6.92
C ILE A 514 -17.20 -6.11 6.77
N TYR A 515 -16.43 -6.79 7.63
CA TYR A 515 -16.22 -8.23 7.59
C TYR A 515 -17.03 -8.92 8.70
N PRO A 516 -17.73 -10.04 8.40
CA PRO A 516 -18.46 -10.79 9.40
C PRO A 516 -17.50 -11.48 10.36
N GLY A 517 -17.60 -11.21 11.67
CA GLY A 517 -16.75 -11.85 12.67
C GLY A 517 -17.36 -11.89 14.08
N GLU A 518 -17.39 -13.09 14.65
CA GLU A 518 -17.48 -13.33 16.09
C GLU A 518 -16.16 -12.86 16.75
N GLY A 519 -16.19 -11.73 17.46
CA GLY A 519 -15.01 -11.14 18.12
C GLY A 519 -14.19 -10.22 17.21
N THR A 520 -12.99 -9.82 17.65
CA THR A 520 -12.12 -8.75 17.08
C THR A 520 -11.67 -8.88 15.60
N GLY A 521 -12.35 -9.73 14.82
CA GLY A 521 -12.94 -9.37 13.52
C GLY A 521 -12.04 -9.43 12.31
N LEU A 522 -10.94 -8.67 12.33
CA LEU A 522 -9.99 -8.64 11.22
C LEU A 522 -8.54 -8.87 11.62
N LEU A 523 -8.23 -8.76 12.91
CA LEU A 523 -6.86 -8.80 13.43
C LEU A 523 -6.11 -10.11 13.12
N ARG A 524 -6.81 -11.09 12.52
CA ARG A 524 -6.32 -12.41 12.19
C ARG A 524 -6.26 -12.71 10.69
N LEU A 525 -6.78 -11.88 9.79
CA LEU A 525 -7.05 -12.30 8.40
C LEU A 525 -5.79 -12.42 7.52
N HIS A 526 -4.82 -11.53 7.70
CA HIS A 526 -3.56 -11.55 6.93
C HIS A 526 -2.60 -12.63 7.38
N SER A 527 -2.50 -12.84 8.69
CA SER A 527 -1.59 -13.83 9.26
C SER A 527 -2.14 -15.25 9.23
N THR A 528 -3.47 -15.45 9.05
CA THR A 528 -4.11 -16.79 9.08
C THR A 528 -4.37 -17.46 7.73
N TYR A 529 -3.59 -17.21 6.68
CA TYR A 529 -3.71 -17.85 5.35
C TYR A 529 -5.06 -17.65 4.61
N ARG A 530 -6.09 -17.08 5.24
CA ARG A 530 -7.48 -17.06 4.73
C ARG A 530 -7.85 -15.85 3.86
N HIS A 531 -6.96 -14.87 3.65
CA HIS A 531 -7.30 -13.62 2.94
C HIS A 531 -6.34 -13.27 1.83
N ASP A 532 -6.93 -13.03 0.65
CA ASP A 532 -6.28 -12.48 -0.54
C ASP A 532 -6.60 -10.99 -0.64
N LEU A 533 -5.79 -10.15 0.03
CA LEU A 533 -5.89 -8.69 -0.04
C LEU A 533 -4.93 -8.13 -1.08
N LYS A 534 -5.46 -7.31 -1.99
CA LYS A 534 -4.66 -6.45 -2.86
C LYS A 534 -5.15 -5.00 -2.74
N ILE A 535 -4.19 -4.08 -2.63
CA ILE A 535 -4.44 -2.64 -2.57
C ILE A 535 -3.83 -2.00 -3.81
N TYR A 536 -4.65 -1.28 -4.56
CA TYR A 536 -4.27 -0.55 -5.76
C TYR A 536 -4.40 0.94 -5.52
N SER A 537 -3.48 1.72 -6.07
CA SER A 537 -3.53 3.18 -6.04
C SER A 537 -3.14 3.78 -7.37
N SER A 538 -3.73 4.94 -7.69
CA SER A 538 -3.25 5.86 -8.73
C SER A 538 -1.78 6.29 -8.51
N ASP A 539 -1.11 6.78 -9.55
CA ASP A 539 0.26 7.30 -9.48
C ASP A 539 0.37 8.62 -8.67
N GLU A 540 -0.76 9.20 -8.26
CA GLU A 540 -0.79 10.38 -7.42
C GLU A 540 -0.29 10.11 -5.99
N GLY A 541 0.76 10.82 -5.57
CA GLY A 541 1.40 10.57 -4.27
C GLY A 541 0.47 10.75 -3.05
N ARG A 542 -0.55 11.62 -3.10
CA ARG A 542 -1.55 11.75 -2.02
C ARG A 542 -2.48 10.54 -1.92
N VAL A 543 -2.81 9.94 -3.06
CA VAL A 543 -3.66 8.74 -3.16
C VAL A 543 -2.89 7.55 -2.60
N GLN A 544 -1.62 7.40 -3.00
CA GLN A 544 -0.68 6.42 -2.47
C GLN A 544 -0.54 6.51 -0.94
N MET A 545 -0.28 7.71 -0.41
CA MET A 545 -0.14 7.90 1.04
C MET A 545 -1.44 7.62 1.79
N SER A 546 -2.60 7.91 1.20
CA SER A 546 -3.91 7.57 1.76
C SER A 546 -4.10 6.06 1.82
N ALA A 547 -3.76 5.36 0.73
CA ALA A 547 -3.82 3.89 0.66
C ALA A 547 -2.93 3.24 1.73
N ALA A 548 -1.72 3.76 1.92
CA ALA A 548 -0.81 3.28 2.95
C ALA A 548 -1.32 3.56 4.38
N ALA A 549 -1.90 4.74 4.63
CA ALA A 549 -2.52 5.08 5.92
C ALA A 549 -3.74 4.21 6.23
N PHE A 550 -4.59 3.97 5.24
CA PHE A 550 -5.72 3.06 5.36
C PHE A 550 -5.25 1.62 5.61
N ALA A 551 -4.26 1.13 4.85
CA ALA A 551 -3.69 -0.19 5.06
C ALA A 551 -3.13 -0.35 6.48
N LYS A 552 -2.50 0.69 7.01
CA LYS A 552 -2.02 0.73 8.39
C LYS A 552 -3.16 0.50 9.40
N GLY A 553 -4.27 1.22 9.25
CA GLY A 553 -5.44 1.08 10.13
C GLY A 553 -6.20 -0.24 9.97
N LEU A 554 -6.38 -0.68 8.71
CA LEU A 554 -7.02 -1.95 8.37
C LEU A 554 -6.27 -3.14 8.97
N LEU A 555 -4.94 -3.12 8.87
CA LEU A 555 -4.07 -4.22 9.27
C LEU A 555 -3.46 -4.05 10.67
N ASP A 556 -3.76 -2.94 11.35
CA ASP A 556 -3.21 -2.59 12.67
C ASP A 556 -1.67 -2.59 12.70
N LEU A 557 -1.05 -2.00 11.68
CA LEU A 557 0.41 -1.98 11.52
C LEU A 557 1.04 -0.84 12.34
N GLU A 558 2.15 -1.15 12.99
CA GLU A 558 2.98 -0.17 13.69
C GLU A 558 4.09 0.36 12.76
N GLY A 559 4.46 1.65 12.90
CA GLY A 559 5.57 2.28 12.17
C GLY A 559 5.18 3.36 11.15
N PRO A 560 6.17 3.93 10.42
CA PRO A 560 5.94 4.97 9.40
C PRO A 560 5.20 4.41 8.17
N LEU A 561 4.53 5.28 7.40
CA LEU A 561 3.71 4.86 6.23
C LEU A 561 4.53 4.43 5.00
N THR A 562 5.71 5.03 4.83
CA THR A 562 6.60 4.80 3.70
C THR A 562 6.87 3.33 3.34
N PRO A 563 7.17 2.44 4.29
CA PRO A 563 7.45 1.04 4.00
C PRO A 563 6.17 0.26 3.67
N ILE A 564 5.03 0.66 4.25
CA ILE A 564 3.71 0.11 3.94
C ILE A 564 3.35 0.44 2.49
N LEU A 565 3.59 1.68 2.06
CA LEU A 565 3.37 2.11 0.68
C LEU A 565 4.14 1.25 -0.32
N VAL A 566 5.41 0.97 -0.07
CA VAL A 566 6.27 0.21 -1.00
C VAL A 566 5.91 -1.28 -1.04
N SER A 567 5.46 -1.84 0.08
CA SER A 567 5.25 -3.28 0.21
C SER A 567 3.82 -3.72 -0.11
N LEU A 568 2.80 -2.91 0.22
CA LEU A 568 1.40 -3.35 0.20
C LEU A 568 0.56 -2.68 -0.88
N VAL A 569 0.99 -1.52 -1.38
CA VAL A 569 0.22 -0.73 -2.34
C VAL A 569 0.83 -0.88 -3.72
N SER A 570 0.07 -1.50 -4.63
CA SER A 570 0.43 -1.66 -6.03
C SER A 570 0.01 -0.42 -6.82
N LYS A 571 0.89 0.09 -7.67
CA LYS A 571 0.61 1.23 -8.54
C LYS A 571 0.03 0.74 -9.85
N ASP A 572 -1.13 1.26 -10.22
CA ASP A 572 -1.77 0.96 -11.50
C ASP A 572 -2.38 2.22 -12.11
N SER A 573 -1.52 3.05 -12.69
CA SER A 573 -1.95 4.27 -13.37
C SER A 573 -2.76 3.99 -14.63
N SER A 574 -2.55 2.83 -15.25
CA SER A 574 -3.31 2.46 -16.43
C SER A 574 -4.81 2.33 -16.10
N MET A 575 -5.16 1.84 -14.93
CA MET A 575 -6.54 1.64 -14.51
C MET A 575 -7.17 2.87 -13.85
N LEU A 576 -6.38 3.67 -13.11
CA LEU A 576 -6.90 4.67 -12.17
C LEU A 576 -6.56 6.14 -12.53
N ASP A 577 -5.93 6.40 -13.69
CA ASP A 577 -5.56 7.75 -14.15
C ASP A 577 -6.13 8.12 -15.55
N GLY A 578 -7.14 7.40 -16.05
CA GLY A 578 -7.72 7.49 -17.41
C GLY A 578 -8.59 8.72 -17.74
N LEU A 579 -8.26 9.91 -17.24
CA LEU A 579 -9.05 11.13 -17.47
C LEU A 579 -9.00 11.66 -18.92
N GLU A 580 -8.02 11.25 -19.72
CA GLU A 580 -7.80 11.80 -21.06
C GLU A 580 -8.95 11.44 -22.03
N ASP A 581 -9.57 10.28 -21.86
CA ASP A 581 -10.58 9.72 -22.77
C ASP A 581 -11.93 10.46 -22.73
N ALA A 582 -12.24 11.18 -21.66
CA ALA A 582 -13.52 11.87 -21.42
C ALA A 582 -13.43 13.41 -21.40
N SER A 583 -12.25 13.97 -21.68
CA SER A 583 -11.98 15.41 -21.57
C SER A 583 -12.93 16.28 -22.42
N VAL A 584 -13.23 15.85 -23.65
CA VAL A 584 -14.13 16.58 -24.57
C VAL A 584 -15.55 16.67 -24.02
N GLU A 585 -16.14 15.55 -23.60
CA GLU A 585 -17.50 15.56 -23.04
C GLU A 585 -17.61 16.34 -21.72
N MET A 586 -16.55 16.35 -20.90
CA MET A 586 -16.49 17.16 -19.69
C MET A 586 -16.42 18.66 -20.02
N ASP A 587 -15.63 19.05 -21.02
CA ASP A 587 -15.54 20.45 -21.45
C ASP A 587 -16.88 20.95 -22.03
N GLU A 588 -17.61 20.10 -22.75
CA GLU A 588 -18.98 20.37 -23.21
C GLU A 588 -19.95 20.56 -22.04
N ALA A 589 -19.89 19.68 -21.02
CA ALA A 589 -20.70 19.81 -19.81
C ALA A 589 -20.41 21.13 -19.07
N LYS A 590 -19.13 21.51 -18.95
CA LYS A 590 -18.68 22.76 -18.31
C LYS A 590 -19.15 23.99 -19.08
N ALA A 591 -19.12 23.96 -20.41
CA ALA A 591 -19.62 25.05 -21.24
C ALA A 591 -21.14 25.26 -21.04
N ARG A 592 -21.92 24.17 -21.07
CA ARG A 592 -23.36 24.21 -20.80
C ARG A 592 -23.68 24.68 -19.39
N LEU A 593 -22.92 24.22 -18.40
CA LEU A 593 -23.05 24.65 -17.00
C LEU A 593 -22.78 26.15 -16.83
N HIS A 594 -21.78 26.68 -17.53
CA HIS A 594 -21.48 28.12 -17.57
C HIS A 594 -22.66 28.92 -18.11
N GLU A 595 -23.29 28.45 -19.20
CA GLU A 595 -24.48 29.07 -19.78
C GLU A 595 -25.66 29.08 -18.79
N ILE A 596 -25.93 27.96 -18.10
CA ILE A 596 -27.03 27.84 -17.14
C ILE A 596 -26.86 28.83 -15.98
N ILE A 597 -25.64 28.93 -15.42
CA ILE A 597 -25.38 29.79 -14.25
C ILE A 597 -25.35 31.28 -14.61
N THR A 598 -24.95 31.62 -15.84
CA THR A 598 -24.84 33.03 -16.27
C THR A 598 -26.10 33.58 -16.93
N SER A 599 -27.04 32.72 -17.34
CA SER A 599 -28.31 33.14 -17.92
C SER A 599 -29.23 33.76 -16.85
N GLU A 600 -29.50 35.06 -16.96
CA GLU A 600 -30.51 35.72 -16.12
C GLU A 600 -31.92 35.24 -16.52
N GLY A 601 -32.50 34.34 -15.72
CA GLY A 601 -33.95 34.22 -15.57
C GLY A 601 -34.76 33.81 -16.82
N LYS A 602 -34.26 32.94 -17.68
CA LYS A 602 -35.15 32.06 -18.45
C LYS A 602 -35.12 30.70 -17.81
N ALA A 603 -36.09 30.46 -16.91
CA ALA A 603 -36.55 29.11 -16.67
C ALA A 603 -36.86 28.51 -18.05
N VAL A 604 -35.97 27.66 -18.56
CA VAL A 604 -36.36 26.67 -19.55
C VAL A 604 -37.56 25.98 -18.91
N ASP A 605 -38.71 26.01 -19.59
CA ASP A 605 -39.99 25.45 -19.13
C ASP A 605 -39.77 24.32 -18.12
N ARG A 606 -39.89 24.62 -16.82
CA ARG A 606 -40.11 23.60 -15.79
C ARG A 606 -41.56 23.13 -15.95
N ASN A 607 -41.92 22.64 -17.13
CA ASN A 607 -43.22 22.06 -17.39
C ASN A 607 -43.25 20.68 -16.73
N ASP A 608 -44.06 20.58 -15.68
CA ASP A 608 -44.80 19.41 -15.22
C ASP A 608 -44.14 18.03 -15.40
N CYS A 609 -43.15 17.72 -14.56
CA CYS A 609 -43.00 16.36 -14.04
C CYS A 609 -42.24 16.40 -12.70
N SER A 610 -42.98 16.50 -11.60
CA SER A 610 -42.48 16.58 -10.22
C SER A 610 -41.91 15.27 -9.66
N GLU A 611 -41.76 14.23 -10.48
CA GLU A 611 -41.49 12.88 -9.98
C GLU A 611 -40.00 12.60 -9.72
N PHE A 612 -39.07 13.18 -10.52
CA PHE A 612 -37.62 12.90 -10.40
C PHE A 612 -36.72 14.14 -10.60
N PRO A 613 -36.34 14.86 -9.53
CA PRO A 613 -35.56 16.11 -9.58
C PRO A 613 -34.16 16.02 -10.22
N TRP A 614 -33.57 14.82 -10.30
CA TRP A 614 -32.21 14.59 -10.81
C TRP A 614 -32.14 14.34 -12.32
N MET A 615 -33.26 14.39 -13.04
CA MET A 615 -33.34 14.09 -14.48
C MET A 615 -33.08 15.31 -15.38
N PHE A 616 -33.03 16.51 -14.82
CA PHE A 616 -32.94 17.77 -15.57
C PHE A 616 -31.50 18.31 -15.67
N ASP A 617 -31.23 19.07 -16.73
CA ASP A 617 -29.97 19.80 -16.90
C ASP A 617 -29.72 20.74 -15.72
N GLY A 618 -28.54 20.63 -15.09
CA GLY A 618 -28.15 21.52 -13.98
C GLY A 618 -28.82 21.20 -12.64
N ALA A 619 -29.33 19.98 -12.47
CA ALA A 619 -29.90 19.53 -11.19
C ALA A 619 -28.93 19.75 -10.02
N GLY A 620 -29.43 20.32 -8.92
CA GLY A 620 -28.65 20.70 -7.74
C GLY A 620 -28.18 22.16 -7.69
N LEU A 621 -28.29 22.92 -8.79
CA LEU A 621 -28.00 24.35 -8.77
C LEU A 621 -29.12 25.17 -8.12
N PRO A 622 -28.79 26.22 -7.35
CA PRO A 622 -29.78 27.09 -6.77
C PRO A 622 -30.42 28.01 -7.82
N ASP A 623 -31.71 28.30 -7.68
CA ASP A 623 -32.48 29.15 -8.61
C ASP A 623 -31.89 30.58 -8.75
N ASN A 624 -31.15 31.04 -7.73
CA ASN A 624 -30.48 32.34 -7.69
C ASN A 624 -28.97 32.26 -7.97
N ALA A 625 -28.47 31.21 -8.64
CA ALA A 625 -27.04 30.98 -8.89
C ALA A 625 -26.31 32.20 -9.49
N SER A 626 -26.91 32.89 -10.46
CA SER A 626 -26.34 34.10 -11.09
C SER A 626 -26.15 35.25 -10.09
N GLN A 627 -27.03 35.38 -9.10
CA GLN A 627 -26.98 36.41 -8.07
C GLN A 627 -25.89 36.13 -7.03
N LEU A 628 -25.60 34.85 -6.77
CA LEU A 628 -24.58 34.41 -5.81
C LEU A 628 -23.13 34.65 -6.29
N LEU A 629 -22.92 34.81 -7.61
CA LEU A 629 -21.59 35.12 -8.18
C LEU A 629 -21.02 36.45 -7.69
N ARG A 630 -21.86 37.48 -7.48
CA ARG A 630 -21.42 38.79 -6.98
C ARG A 630 -20.92 38.72 -5.52
N PRO A 631 -21.68 38.18 -4.56
CA PRO A 631 -21.20 37.91 -3.21
C PRO A 631 -19.92 37.07 -3.19
N LEU A 632 -19.83 36.02 -4.01
CA LEU A 632 -18.67 35.14 -4.08
C LEU A 632 -17.39 35.93 -4.39
N VAL A 633 -17.42 36.82 -5.41
CA VAL A 633 -16.26 37.65 -5.78
C VAL A 633 -15.93 38.67 -4.70
N ASN A 634 -16.93 39.37 -4.16
CA ASN A 634 -16.73 40.41 -3.15
C ASN A 634 -16.13 39.86 -1.85
N LEU A 635 -16.64 38.72 -1.39
CA LEU A 635 -16.12 38.03 -0.21
C LEU A 635 -14.71 37.47 -0.47
N THR A 636 -14.46 36.89 -1.66
CA THR A 636 -13.10 36.47 -2.06
C THR A 636 -12.11 37.63 -1.96
N LYS A 637 -12.46 38.81 -2.49
CA LYS A 637 -11.64 40.05 -2.39
C LYS A 637 -11.41 40.49 -0.95
N LYS A 638 -12.42 40.38 -0.10
CA LYS A 638 -12.32 40.71 1.33
C LYS A 638 -11.30 39.80 2.03
N ILE A 639 -11.31 38.50 1.73
CA ILE A 639 -10.34 37.54 2.27
C ILE A 639 -8.93 37.82 1.74
N THR A 640 -8.77 38.02 0.42
CA THR A 640 -7.46 38.36 -0.17
C THR A 640 -6.82 39.58 0.50
N THR A 641 -7.62 40.62 0.78
CA THR A 641 -7.14 41.85 1.42
C THR A 641 -6.64 41.60 2.86
N GLN A 642 -7.35 40.78 3.65
CA GLN A 642 -6.92 40.43 5.01
C GLN A 642 -5.62 39.62 5.00
N VAL A 643 -5.51 38.61 4.13
CA VAL A 643 -4.31 37.79 4.02
C VAL A 643 -3.11 38.60 3.52
N LYS A 644 -3.35 39.61 2.67
CA LYS A 644 -2.31 40.56 2.24
C LYS A 644 -1.68 41.30 3.43
N LEU A 645 -2.51 41.83 4.33
CA LEU A 645 -2.03 42.55 5.51
C LEU A 645 -1.21 41.63 6.44
N LEU A 646 -1.63 40.37 6.59
CA LEU A 646 -0.86 39.38 7.36
C LEU A 646 0.50 39.06 6.74
N ALA A 647 0.57 39.02 5.40
CA ALA A 647 1.84 38.80 4.69
C ALA A 647 2.79 40.00 4.82
N GLU A 648 2.26 41.24 4.77
CA GLU A 648 3.05 42.46 4.96
C GLU A 648 3.59 42.58 6.40
N ASP A 649 2.78 42.26 7.42
CA ASP A 649 3.19 42.26 8.84
C ASP A 649 4.28 41.20 9.14
N GLU A 650 4.22 40.03 8.49
CA GLU A 650 5.28 39.01 8.59
C GLU A 650 6.63 39.54 8.04
N ASP A 651 6.60 40.19 6.88
CA ASP A 651 7.80 40.78 6.26
C ASP A 651 8.38 41.92 7.13
N GLU A 652 7.54 42.78 7.73
CA GLU A 652 7.99 43.86 8.63
C GLU A 652 8.64 43.32 9.93
N LYS A 653 8.09 42.26 10.51
CA LYS A 653 8.66 41.59 11.69
C LYS A 653 10.01 40.92 11.39
N LEU A 654 10.15 40.32 10.20
CA LEU A 654 11.40 39.72 9.74
C LEU A 654 12.50 40.76 9.51
N VAL A 655 12.14 41.94 8.97
CA VAL A 655 13.08 43.07 8.79
C VAL A 655 13.52 43.65 10.14
N THR A 656 12.64 43.67 11.14
CA THR A 656 12.96 44.21 12.47
C THR A 656 13.82 43.25 13.32
N SER A 657 13.72 41.94 13.10
CA SER A 657 14.45 40.90 13.84
C SER A 657 15.88 40.62 13.33
N SER A 658 16.39 41.37 12.36
CA SER A 658 17.65 41.08 11.64
C SER A 658 18.95 41.31 12.44
N TYR A 659 18.90 41.59 13.75
CA TYR A 659 20.08 41.74 14.62
C TYR A 659 20.45 40.47 15.42
N THR A 660 19.68 39.39 15.30
CA THR A 660 20.02 38.10 15.92
C THR A 660 20.38 37.07 14.86
N VAL A 661 21.57 36.49 15.03
CA VAL A 661 22.15 35.38 14.25
C VAL A 661 21.08 34.35 13.89
N LEU A 662 20.92 34.09 12.58
CA LEU A 662 20.12 32.97 12.05
C LEU A 662 20.43 31.70 12.85
N PRO A 663 19.44 31.06 13.51
CA PRO A 663 19.68 29.78 14.14
C PRO A 663 20.18 28.79 13.09
N GLN A 664 21.28 28.10 13.39
CA GLN A 664 21.73 26.97 12.59
C GLN A 664 20.56 26.00 12.40
N TYR A 665 20.22 25.79 11.13
CA TYR A 665 19.15 24.93 10.69
C TYR A 665 19.40 23.49 11.18
N ASP A 666 18.56 23.00 12.09
CA ASP A 666 18.66 21.67 12.68
C ASP A 666 18.23 20.61 11.66
N GLN A 667 19.22 19.99 11.00
CA GLN A 667 19.07 18.99 9.93
C GLN A 667 18.19 17.77 10.30
N ALA A 668 17.82 17.61 11.57
CA ALA A 668 17.08 16.46 12.09
C ALA A 668 15.55 16.63 12.18
N ARG A 669 14.96 17.77 11.75
CA ARG A 669 13.53 18.09 12.01
C ARG A 669 12.52 17.89 10.86
N ALA A 670 12.93 17.51 9.66
CA ALA A 670 12.04 17.48 8.47
C ALA A 670 11.53 16.08 8.04
N LEU A 671 11.48 15.11 8.96
CA LEU A 671 10.88 13.79 8.71
C LEU A 671 9.63 13.59 9.57
N GLY A 672 8.47 13.88 8.99
CA GLY A 672 7.21 13.19 9.31
C GLY A 672 6.65 13.33 10.74
N LYS A 673 6.91 14.43 11.47
CA LYS A 673 6.25 14.66 12.76
C LYS A 673 4.99 15.50 12.60
N THR A 674 3.83 14.93 12.91
CA THR A 674 2.53 15.60 13.13
C THR A 674 2.63 16.76 14.14
N THR A 675 3.64 16.72 15.02
CA THR A 675 3.91 17.73 16.04
C THR A 675 4.30 19.11 15.49
N ILE A 676 4.78 19.18 14.23
CA ILE A 676 5.30 20.43 13.63
C ILE A 676 4.16 21.41 13.33
N ASP A 677 3.05 20.93 12.76
CA ASP A 677 1.90 21.79 12.43
C ASP A 677 1.30 22.40 13.71
N VAL A 678 1.15 21.60 14.78
CA VAL A 678 0.61 22.08 16.08
C VAL A 678 1.44 23.24 16.64
N THR A 679 2.78 23.13 16.61
CA THR A 679 3.65 24.21 17.10
C THR A 679 3.59 25.48 16.24
N ARG A 680 3.36 25.34 14.93
CA ARG A 680 3.23 26.48 14.00
C ARG A 680 1.88 27.17 14.13
N ILE A 681 0.81 26.40 14.26
CA ILE A 681 -0.55 26.89 14.50
C ILE A 681 -0.60 27.64 15.83
N ALA A 682 0.01 27.08 16.88
CA ALA A 682 0.14 27.76 18.18
C ALA A 682 0.96 29.06 18.11
N ALA A 683 1.88 29.17 17.15
CA ALA A 683 2.66 30.37 16.87
C ALA A 683 1.95 31.35 15.90
N GLY A 684 0.70 31.06 15.50
CA GLY A 684 -0.12 31.92 14.64
C GLY A 684 0.16 31.80 13.14
N PHE A 685 0.93 30.81 12.69
CA PHE A 685 1.25 30.62 11.27
C PHE A 685 0.22 29.72 10.56
N PRO A 686 0.09 29.80 9.21
CA PRO A 686 -0.75 28.89 8.44
C PRO A 686 -0.30 27.41 8.55
N CYS A 687 -1.27 26.50 8.51
CA CYS A 687 -1.09 25.06 8.56
C CYS A 687 -0.56 24.48 7.23
N GLY A 688 0.15 23.34 7.29
CA GLY A 688 0.63 22.63 6.10
C GLY A 688 1.95 23.17 5.54
N SER A 689 2.71 23.88 6.37
CA SER A 689 3.96 24.59 6.01
C SER A 689 3.81 25.81 5.09
N GLU A 690 2.58 26.19 4.70
CA GLU A 690 2.30 27.40 3.91
C GLU A 690 2.74 28.67 4.68
N SER A 691 3.33 29.65 3.98
CA SER A 691 3.61 30.99 4.53
C SER A 691 2.49 31.97 4.19
N PHE A 692 2.39 33.12 4.89
CA PHE A 692 1.36 34.11 4.56
C PHE A 692 1.49 34.63 3.13
N LEU A 693 2.72 34.76 2.61
CA LEU A 693 2.95 35.08 1.20
C LEU A 693 2.33 34.06 0.24
N LEU A 694 2.47 32.76 0.52
CA LEU A 694 1.90 31.70 -0.32
C LEU A 694 0.38 31.64 -0.21
N MET A 695 -0.15 31.83 0.99
CA MET A 695 -1.59 31.95 1.25
C MET A 695 -2.19 33.14 0.49
N PHE A 696 -1.53 34.31 0.54
CA PHE A 696 -1.93 35.49 -0.22
C PHE A 696 -1.90 35.24 -1.72
N ALA A 697 -0.83 34.61 -2.23
CA ALA A 697 -0.71 34.31 -3.65
C ALA A 697 -1.79 33.33 -4.14
N ARG A 698 -2.23 32.40 -3.29
CA ARG A 698 -3.37 31.51 -3.54
C ARG A 698 -4.67 32.29 -3.67
N TRP A 699 -5.01 33.12 -2.68
CA TRP A 699 -6.24 33.92 -2.69
C TRP A 699 -6.27 34.98 -3.81
N LYS A 700 -5.15 35.69 -4.05
CA LYS A 700 -4.99 36.66 -5.15
C LYS A 700 -5.19 36.00 -6.51
N LYS A 701 -4.72 34.76 -6.68
CA LYS A 701 -4.95 34.01 -7.91
C LYS A 701 -6.42 33.63 -8.09
N LEU A 702 -7.08 33.13 -7.05
CA LEU A 702 -8.51 32.79 -7.10
C LEU A 702 -9.35 34.03 -7.43
N GLU A 703 -9.06 35.17 -6.79
CA GLU A 703 -9.73 36.44 -7.09
C GLU A 703 -9.61 36.81 -8.57
N ARG A 704 -8.41 36.75 -9.14
CA ARG A 704 -8.15 37.10 -10.54
C ARG A 704 -8.77 36.10 -11.52
N ASP A 705 -8.67 34.82 -11.21
CA ASP A 705 -9.11 33.75 -12.12
C ASP A 705 -10.65 33.60 -12.08
N LEU A 706 -11.30 33.87 -10.94
CA LEU A 706 -12.77 33.81 -10.76
C LEU A 706 -13.51 34.92 -11.53
N TYR A 707 -12.98 36.13 -11.56
CA TYR A 707 -13.64 37.27 -12.21
C TYR A 707 -12.67 38.14 -13.01
N ASN A 708 -12.89 38.18 -14.32
CA ASN A 708 -12.12 39.03 -15.22
C ASN A 708 -12.74 40.44 -15.29
N GLU A 709 -12.17 41.38 -14.56
CA GLU A 709 -12.65 42.78 -14.52
C GLU A 709 -12.64 43.45 -15.90
N ARG A 710 -11.64 43.16 -16.73
CA ARG A 710 -11.51 43.77 -18.07
C ARG A 710 -12.60 43.30 -19.04
N LYS A 711 -13.08 42.07 -18.87
CA LYS A 711 -14.10 41.46 -19.75
C LYS A 711 -15.49 41.36 -19.10
N ASN A 712 -15.63 41.79 -17.84
CA ASN A 712 -16.83 41.63 -17.02
C ASN A 712 -17.41 40.20 -17.11
N ARG A 713 -16.54 39.19 -16.97
CA ARG A 713 -16.91 37.77 -17.15
C ARG A 713 -16.48 36.93 -15.96
N TYR A 714 -17.41 36.12 -15.45
CA TYR A 714 -17.17 35.12 -14.42
C TYR A 714 -16.64 33.82 -15.03
N ASP A 715 -15.67 33.20 -14.35
CA ASP A 715 -15.21 31.85 -14.63
C ASP A 715 -15.75 30.89 -13.57
N VAL A 716 -16.88 30.26 -13.90
CA VAL A 716 -17.60 29.29 -13.05
C VAL A 716 -16.73 28.07 -12.75
N THR A 717 -15.73 27.75 -13.57
CA THR A 717 -14.84 26.60 -13.36
C THR A 717 -13.93 26.75 -12.13
N GLN A 718 -13.81 27.97 -11.60
CA GLN A 718 -13.02 28.26 -10.39
C GLN A 718 -13.84 28.12 -9.09
N ILE A 719 -15.16 27.90 -9.18
CA ILE A 719 -16.01 27.73 -7.98
C ILE A 719 -15.55 26.55 -7.10
N PRO A 720 -15.24 25.35 -7.66
CA PRO A 720 -14.69 24.26 -6.86
C PRO A 720 -13.36 24.60 -6.18
N ASP A 721 -12.48 25.33 -6.87
CA ASP A 721 -11.18 25.75 -6.32
C ASP A 721 -11.33 26.75 -5.15
N VAL A 722 -12.31 27.66 -5.24
CA VAL A 722 -12.68 28.59 -4.15
C VAL A 722 -13.28 27.83 -2.98
N TYR A 723 -14.21 26.91 -3.25
CA TYR A 723 -14.83 26.06 -2.23
C TYR A 723 -13.78 25.23 -1.47
N ASP A 724 -12.92 24.50 -2.18
CA ASP A 724 -11.81 23.72 -1.62
C ASP A 724 -10.90 24.57 -0.71
N SER A 725 -10.60 25.81 -1.15
CA SER A 725 -9.75 26.73 -0.41
C SER A 725 -10.43 27.27 0.86
N CYS A 726 -11.72 27.59 0.79
CA CYS A 726 -12.50 28.00 1.96
C CYS A 726 -12.57 26.88 3.00
N LYS A 727 -12.86 25.66 2.54
CA LYS A 727 -12.96 24.47 3.37
C LYS A 727 -11.65 24.17 4.09
N TYR A 728 -10.53 24.22 3.36
CA TYR A 728 -9.20 24.03 3.94
C TYR A 728 -8.88 25.10 4.98
N ASP A 729 -9.15 26.38 4.69
CA ASP A 729 -8.84 27.46 5.62
C ASP A 729 -9.77 27.48 6.85
N LEU A 730 -11.03 27.07 6.72
CA LEU A 730 -11.93 26.90 7.86
C LEU A 730 -11.53 25.72 8.75
N LEU A 731 -11.06 24.62 8.17
CA LEU A 731 -10.69 23.43 8.94
C LEU A 731 -9.31 23.55 9.58
N HIS A 732 -8.32 24.09 8.86
CA HIS A 732 -6.93 24.07 9.28
C HIS A 732 -6.36 25.43 9.69
N ASN A 733 -7.01 26.52 9.27
CA ASN A 733 -6.56 27.89 9.51
C ASN A 733 -7.60 28.73 10.28
N ALA A 734 -8.53 28.07 11.00
CA ALA A 734 -9.55 28.73 11.81
C ALA A 734 -8.95 29.73 12.80
N HIS A 735 -7.76 29.44 13.34
CA HIS A 735 -7.03 30.30 14.28
C HIS A 735 -6.64 31.67 13.71
N LEU A 736 -6.65 31.85 12.39
CA LEU A 736 -6.39 33.14 11.75
C LEU A 736 -7.57 34.11 11.84
N ASN A 737 -8.77 33.63 12.19
CA ASN A 737 -9.98 34.44 12.39
C ASN A 737 -10.32 35.37 11.20
N LEU A 738 -10.22 34.86 9.96
CA LEU A 738 -10.51 35.65 8.76
C LEU A 738 -11.99 36.02 8.66
N GLU A 739 -12.30 37.32 8.71
CA GLU A 739 -13.66 37.80 8.71
C GLU A 739 -14.35 37.58 7.36
N GLY A 740 -15.53 36.94 7.40
CA GLY A 740 -16.33 36.63 6.20
C GLY A 740 -15.95 35.30 5.53
N LEU A 741 -14.99 34.53 6.06
CA LEU A 741 -14.61 33.23 5.51
C LEU A 741 -15.76 32.21 5.59
N ALA A 742 -16.48 32.19 6.72
CA ALA A 742 -17.65 31.31 6.89
C ALA A 742 -18.82 31.70 5.96
N GLU A 743 -19.01 33.00 5.71
CA GLU A 743 -20.01 33.49 4.72
C GLU A 743 -19.61 33.10 3.30
N LEU A 744 -18.32 33.26 2.96
CA LEU A 744 -17.78 32.86 1.66
C LEU A 744 -17.94 31.36 1.45
N PHE A 745 -17.65 30.55 2.46
CA PHE A 745 -17.84 29.10 2.42
C PHE A 745 -19.29 28.73 2.11
N LYS A 746 -20.28 29.32 2.80
CA LYS A 746 -21.70 29.05 2.55
C LYS A 746 -22.11 29.39 1.11
N VAL A 747 -21.67 30.54 0.59
CA VAL A 747 -21.96 30.94 -0.80
C VAL A 747 -21.27 30.00 -1.80
N ALA A 748 -20.00 29.66 -1.55
CA ALA A 748 -19.24 28.75 -2.40
C ALA A 748 -19.82 27.33 -2.39
N GLN A 749 -20.24 26.83 -1.23
CA GLN A 749 -20.87 25.51 -1.05
C GLN A 749 -22.16 25.40 -1.87
N LEU A 750 -23.08 26.38 -1.76
CA LEU A 750 -24.34 26.38 -2.52
C LEU A 750 -24.13 26.30 -4.04
N LEU A 751 -23.06 26.92 -4.55
CA LEU A 751 -22.71 26.84 -5.97
C LEU A 751 -21.97 25.54 -6.29
N ALA A 752 -21.03 25.12 -5.45
CA ALA A 752 -20.22 23.91 -5.63
C ALA A 752 -21.07 22.63 -5.61
N ASP A 753 -22.09 22.58 -4.75
CA ASP A 753 -23.08 21.49 -4.64
C ASP A 753 -23.74 21.17 -5.99
N GLY A 754 -23.99 22.19 -6.82
CA GLY A 754 -24.52 22.02 -8.17
C GLY A 754 -23.44 21.94 -9.24
N VAL A 755 -22.31 22.64 -9.08
CA VAL A 755 -21.25 22.68 -10.10
C VAL A 755 -20.49 21.36 -10.17
N ILE A 756 -20.00 20.85 -9.04
CA ILE A 756 -19.09 19.69 -8.97
C ILE A 756 -19.73 18.44 -9.58
N PRO A 757 -20.97 18.02 -9.21
CA PRO A 757 -21.57 16.81 -9.78
C PRO A 757 -21.89 16.96 -11.28
N ASN A 758 -22.12 18.19 -11.75
CA ASN A 758 -22.46 18.47 -13.15
C ASN A 758 -21.24 18.67 -14.05
N GLU A 759 -20.03 18.83 -13.50
CA GLU A 759 -18.79 18.73 -14.27
C GLU A 759 -18.59 17.33 -14.87
N TYR A 760 -19.16 16.30 -14.24
CA TYR A 760 -19.14 14.90 -14.69
C TYR A 760 -20.39 14.54 -15.52
N GLY A 761 -21.07 15.54 -16.10
CA GLY A 761 -22.24 15.42 -16.97
C GLY A 761 -23.44 16.17 -16.41
N ILE A 762 -24.18 16.91 -17.24
CA ILE A 762 -25.28 17.77 -16.81
C ILE A 762 -26.64 17.07 -16.70
N ASN A 763 -26.80 15.93 -17.40
CA ASN A 763 -27.99 15.09 -17.40
C ASN A 763 -27.63 13.60 -17.33
N PRO A 764 -28.58 12.70 -17.01
CA PRO A 764 -28.30 11.27 -16.82
C PRO A 764 -27.55 10.60 -17.98
N SER A 765 -27.93 10.89 -19.24
CA SER A 765 -27.28 10.31 -20.42
C SER A 765 -25.83 10.76 -20.56
N GLN A 766 -25.55 12.06 -20.35
CA GLN A 766 -24.18 12.58 -20.39
C GLN A 766 -23.35 12.05 -19.21
N LYS A 767 -23.95 11.93 -18.01
CA LYS A 767 -23.32 11.36 -16.82
C LYS A 767 -22.91 9.90 -17.04
N LEU A 768 -23.76 9.09 -17.67
CA LEU A 768 -23.45 7.72 -18.05
C LEU A 768 -22.31 7.67 -19.08
N LYS A 769 -22.36 8.51 -20.13
CA LYS A 769 -21.33 8.56 -21.17
C LYS A 769 -19.95 8.91 -20.60
N ILE A 770 -19.85 9.98 -19.80
CA ILE A 770 -18.60 10.39 -19.15
C ILE A 770 -18.12 9.30 -18.17
N GLY A 771 -19.04 8.80 -17.33
CA GLY A 771 -18.74 7.78 -16.34
C GLY A 771 -18.21 6.48 -16.96
N SER A 772 -18.83 6.01 -18.04
CA SER A 772 -18.43 4.79 -18.75
C SER A 772 -17.04 4.88 -19.38
N LYS A 773 -16.59 6.07 -19.79
CA LYS A 773 -15.24 6.28 -20.33
C LYS A 773 -14.18 6.27 -19.22
N ILE A 774 -14.40 7.03 -18.15
CA ILE A 774 -13.44 7.13 -17.05
C ILE A 774 -13.34 5.81 -16.27
N ALA A 775 -14.47 5.18 -15.96
CA ALA A 775 -14.51 3.96 -15.15
C ALA A 775 -14.32 2.66 -15.97
N ARG A 776 -14.15 2.73 -17.30
CA ARG A 776 -14.15 1.55 -18.21
C ARG A 776 -13.23 0.43 -17.75
N ARG A 777 -11.97 0.78 -17.47
CA ARG A 777 -10.92 -0.17 -17.05
C ARG A 777 -11.18 -0.71 -15.64
N LEU A 778 -11.57 0.17 -14.72
CA LEU A 778 -11.91 -0.21 -13.35
C LEU A 778 -13.09 -1.18 -13.32
N LEU A 779 -14.17 -0.92 -14.07
CA LEU A 779 -15.33 -1.80 -14.19
C LEU A 779 -14.94 -3.17 -14.76
N GLY A 780 -14.11 -3.20 -15.80
CA GLY A 780 -13.57 -4.46 -16.34
C GLY A 780 -12.82 -5.27 -15.27
N LYS A 781 -11.96 -4.61 -14.47
CA LYS A 781 -11.21 -5.30 -13.43
C LYS A 781 -12.11 -5.81 -12.30
N ILE A 782 -13.13 -5.03 -11.90
CA ILE A 782 -14.13 -5.45 -10.91
C ILE A 782 -14.85 -6.72 -11.38
N LEU A 783 -15.29 -6.77 -12.65
CA LEU A 783 -15.94 -7.96 -13.20
C LEU A 783 -15.00 -9.19 -13.21
N ILE A 784 -13.74 -9.01 -13.60
CA ILE A 784 -12.73 -10.08 -13.55
C ILE A 784 -12.54 -10.60 -12.12
N ASP A 785 -12.37 -9.71 -11.14
CA ASP A 785 -12.16 -10.12 -9.75
C ASP A 785 -13.40 -10.84 -9.18
N LEU A 786 -14.62 -10.47 -9.57
CA LEU A 786 -15.85 -11.17 -9.19
C LEU A 786 -15.94 -12.56 -9.84
N ARG A 787 -15.69 -12.66 -11.16
CA ARG A 787 -15.67 -13.94 -11.90
C ARG A 787 -14.65 -14.92 -11.35
N ASN A 788 -13.42 -14.47 -11.15
CA ASN A 788 -12.37 -15.30 -10.55
C ASN A 788 -12.76 -15.78 -9.14
N THR A 789 -13.60 -15.04 -8.41
CA THR A 789 -14.07 -15.46 -7.08
C THR A 789 -15.19 -16.49 -7.19
N ARG A 790 -16.10 -16.34 -8.15
CA ARG A 790 -17.14 -17.34 -8.48
C ARG A 790 -16.50 -18.66 -8.89
N GLU A 791 -15.57 -18.64 -9.84
CA GLU A 791 -14.88 -19.84 -10.35
C GLU A 791 -14.10 -20.57 -9.25
N GLU A 792 -13.43 -19.82 -8.38
CA GLU A 792 -12.75 -20.37 -7.21
C GLU A 792 -13.73 -21.04 -6.25
N ALA A 793 -14.86 -20.40 -5.93
CA ALA A 793 -15.87 -20.95 -5.05
C ALA A 793 -16.48 -22.25 -5.61
N ILE A 794 -16.78 -22.28 -6.92
CA ILE A 794 -17.30 -23.47 -7.62
C ILE A 794 -16.27 -24.60 -7.60
N SER A 795 -15.01 -24.30 -7.97
CA SER A 795 -13.92 -25.28 -7.99
C SER A 795 -13.70 -25.92 -6.61
N VAL A 796 -13.78 -25.13 -5.54
CA VAL A 796 -13.68 -25.63 -4.16
C VAL A 796 -14.87 -26.51 -3.78
N ALA A 797 -16.08 -26.13 -4.19
CA ALA A 797 -17.28 -26.91 -3.91
C ALA A 797 -17.34 -28.25 -4.68
N GLU A 798 -16.86 -28.30 -5.92
CA GLU A 798 -16.74 -29.55 -6.69
C GLU A 798 -15.78 -30.54 -6.02
N LEU A 799 -14.65 -30.07 -5.50
CA LEU A 799 -13.70 -30.89 -4.74
C LEU A 799 -14.33 -31.49 -3.48
N LYS A 800 -15.26 -30.81 -2.81
CA LYS A 800 -16.01 -31.36 -1.67
C LYS A 800 -16.94 -32.51 -2.07
N SER A 801 -17.71 -32.32 -3.14
CA SER A 801 -18.63 -33.35 -3.65
C SER A 801 -17.91 -34.64 -4.02
N SER A 802 -16.62 -34.53 -4.34
CA SER A 802 -15.72 -35.65 -4.66
C SER A 802 -15.18 -36.39 -3.42
N GLN A 803 -15.24 -35.80 -2.21
CA GLN A 803 -14.52 -36.27 -1.01
C GLN A 803 -15.39 -36.82 0.13
N GLU A 804 -16.72 -36.69 0.10
CA GLU A 804 -17.62 -37.36 1.08
C GLU A 804 -18.33 -38.61 0.49
N PRO A 805 -18.64 -39.64 1.31
CA PRO A 805 -18.21 -41.00 1.00
C PRO A 805 -19.30 -41.91 0.42
N THR A 806 -19.01 -42.56 -0.70
CA THR A 806 -19.55 -43.91 -0.99
C THR A 806 -18.90 -44.94 -0.06
N SER A 807 -19.25 -44.91 1.22
CA SER A 807 -19.11 -46.04 2.12
C SER A 807 -20.50 -46.56 2.48
N MET A 808 -21.03 -47.43 1.61
CA MET A 808 -21.87 -48.60 1.88
C MET A 808 -22.38 -49.08 0.51
N PHE A 809 -22.11 -50.36 0.20
CA PHE A 809 -22.40 -51.06 -1.08
C PHE A 809 -21.43 -50.84 -2.25
N ALA A 810 -20.23 -51.45 -2.15
CA ALA A 810 -19.65 -52.28 -3.23
C ALA A 810 -18.38 -53.00 -2.73
N LYS A 811 -18.50 -53.82 -1.68
CA LYS A 811 -17.51 -54.87 -1.40
C LYS A 811 -17.88 -56.13 -2.19
N THR A 812 -17.66 -56.12 -3.50
CA THR A 812 -17.35 -57.34 -4.27
C THR A 812 -16.86 -56.95 -5.67
N ARG A 813 -15.75 -57.54 -6.11
CA ARG A 813 -15.04 -57.36 -7.39
C ARG A 813 -14.06 -56.20 -7.46
N LYS A 814 -12.98 -56.32 -6.67
CA LYS A 814 -11.66 -55.80 -7.02
C LYS A 814 -10.61 -56.87 -6.75
N GLU A 815 -10.71 -57.95 -7.50
CA GLU A 815 -9.58 -58.80 -7.90
C GLU A 815 -9.82 -59.06 -9.40
N GLU A 816 -8.76 -58.96 -10.20
CA GLU A 816 -8.77 -58.91 -11.68
C GLU A 816 -9.14 -57.53 -12.26
N THR A 817 -8.16 -56.64 -12.41
CA THR A 817 -7.72 -56.07 -13.71
C THR A 817 -6.59 -55.08 -13.43
N GLU A 818 -5.48 -55.56 -12.86
CA GLU A 818 -4.21 -54.82 -12.75
C GLU A 818 -3.12 -55.53 -13.58
N TYR A 819 -3.45 -55.91 -14.81
CA TYR A 819 -2.50 -56.46 -15.77
C TYR A 819 -2.99 -56.21 -17.20
N GLN A 820 -3.03 -54.95 -17.63
CA GLN A 820 -3.03 -54.54 -19.06
C GLN A 820 -3.19 -53.01 -19.15
N VAL A 821 -2.11 -52.24 -19.01
CA VAL A 821 -1.74 -51.07 -19.87
C VAL A 821 -0.27 -50.71 -19.57
N ARG A 822 0.63 -51.69 -19.69
CA ARG A 822 2.09 -51.48 -19.74
C ARG A 822 2.67 -52.35 -20.84
N SER A 823 2.21 -52.11 -22.07
CA SER A 823 2.90 -52.55 -23.28
C SER A 823 2.19 -51.94 -24.48
N LEU A 824 2.96 -51.19 -25.27
CA LEU A 824 2.80 -50.79 -26.66
C LEU A 824 3.00 -49.28 -26.80
N ASN A 825 4.26 -48.91 -27.03
CA ASN A 825 4.64 -47.98 -28.10
C ASN A 825 6.18 -47.97 -28.20
N LYS A 826 6.69 -48.71 -29.19
CA LYS A 826 8.05 -48.56 -29.73
C LYS A 826 8.00 -48.68 -31.26
N ASN A 827 8.61 -47.67 -31.91
CA ASN A 827 9.21 -47.62 -33.26
C ASN A 827 8.23 -47.51 -34.45
N GLU A 828 8.40 -46.69 -35.51
CA GLU A 828 9.56 -46.09 -36.21
C GLU A 828 9.16 -44.77 -36.93
N ASP A 829 10.18 -43.97 -37.26
CA ASP A 829 10.24 -42.83 -38.20
C ASP A 829 10.73 -43.33 -39.59
N PRO A 830 10.92 -42.55 -40.68
CA PRO A 830 10.34 -41.26 -41.12
C PRO A 830 9.87 -41.27 -42.61
N ARG A 831 9.06 -40.29 -43.05
CA ARG A 831 9.10 -39.77 -44.45
C ARG A 831 8.31 -38.46 -44.65
N ARG A 832 8.99 -37.52 -45.32
CA ARG A 832 8.59 -36.15 -45.72
C ARG A 832 7.30 -36.08 -46.57
N SER A 833 6.46 -35.07 -46.30
CA SER A 833 6.08 -34.04 -47.30
C SER A 833 5.31 -32.88 -46.66
N SER A 834 5.75 -31.68 -46.99
CA SER A 834 5.19 -30.35 -46.69
C SER A 834 3.75 -30.15 -47.16
N THR A 835 2.91 -29.46 -46.37
CA THR A 835 2.14 -28.27 -46.78
C THR A 835 1.28 -27.69 -45.63
N THR A 836 1.60 -26.44 -45.25
CA THR A 836 0.69 -25.35 -44.82
C THR A 836 -0.55 -25.66 -43.99
N SER A 837 -0.52 -25.30 -42.70
CA SER A 837 -1.62 -24.56 -42.04
C SER A 837 -1.17 -24.01 -40.68
N GLU A 838 -1.35 -22.71 -40.50
CA GLU A 838 -1.21 -21.95 -39.26
C GLU A 838 -2.08 -22.54 -38.13
N LYS A 839 -1.54 -22.60 -36.90
CA LYS A 839 -2.31 -22.53 -35.63
C LYS A 839 -1.39 -22.37 -34.41
N SER A 840 -1.56 -21.21 -33.77
CA SER A 840 -1.22 -20.77 -32.41
C SER A 840 -0.69 -21.81 -31.41
N LEU A 841 0.57 -21.62 -31.00
CA LEU A 841 1.15 -22.05 -29.73
C LEU A 841 1.67 -20.77 -29.06
N ASP A 842 0.85 -20.08 -28.28
CA ASP A 842 1.26 -18.93 -27.43
C ASP A 842 0.18 -18.58 -26.37
N GLN A 843 -0.75 -19.48 -26.01
CA GLN A 843 -1.81 -19.19 -25.02
C GLN A 843 -1.64 -19.90 -23.66
N ASP A 844 -0.73 -20.86 -23.51
CA ASP A 844 -0.61 -21.63 -22.27
C ASP A 844 0.36 -21.02 -21.24
N ASP A 845 1.16 -20.00 -21.59
CA ASP A 845 2.16 -19.40 -20.69
C ASP A 845 1.63 -18.23 -19.83
N ASP A 846 0.46 -17.66 -20.15
CA ASP A 846 -0.12 -16.53 -19.39
C ASP A 846 -1.01 -16.97 -18.21
N ASP A 847 -1.69 -18.13 -18.30
CA ASP A 847 -2.47 -18.70 -17.19
C ASP A 847 -1.59 -19.15 -16.00
N ASP A 848 -0.32 -19.49 -16.25
CA ASP A 848 0.64 -19.89 -15.23
C ASP A 848 1.17 -18.72 -14.37
N ARG A 849 0.91 -17.46 -14.76
CA ARG A 849 1.28 -16.28 -13.96
C ARG A 849 0.22 -15.88 -12.94
N GLU A 850 -1.08 -16.06 -13.23
CA GLU A 850 -2.15 -15.81 -12.26
C GLU A 850 -2.30 -16.94 -11.22
N THR A 851 -2.03 -18.19 -11.62
CA THR A 851 -2.05 -19.37 -10.72
C THR A 851 -0.90 -19.41 -9.71
N LYS A 852 0.12 -18.55 -9.85
CA LYS A 852 1.32 -18.48 -8.99
C LYS A 852 1.06 -18.08 -7.54
N TYR A 853 -0.18 -17.70 -7.22
CA TYR A 853 -0.64 -17.30 -5.87
C TYR A 853 -1.55 -18.34 -5.21
N ARG A 854 -1.64 -19.56 -5.77
CA ARG A 854 -2.54 -20.61 -5.29
C ARG A 854 -1.92 -21.39 -4.12
N LEU A 855 -2.67 -21.56 -3.04
CA LEU A 855 -2.47 -22.69 -2.13
C LEU A 855 -3.19 -23.90 -2.75
N ASP A 856 -2.50 -25.03 -2.91
CA ASP A 856 -3.15 -26.25 -3.40
C ASP A 856 -4.09 -26.83 -2.31
N PRO A 857 -5.41 -26.96 -2.58
CA PRO A 857 -6.38 -27.49 -1.62
C PRO A 857 -6.06 -28.90 -1.11
N LYS A 858 -5.32 -29.71 -1.88
CA LYS A 858 -4.97 -31.09 -1.51
C LYS A 858 -4.06 -31.18 -0.28
N TYR A 859 -3.33 -30.11 0.04
CA TYR A 859 -2.34 -30.09 1.13
C TYR A 859 -2.80 -29.26 2.35
N ALA A 860 -3.97 -28.63 2.27
CA ALA A 860 -4.55 -27.84 3.35
C ALA A 860 -5.37 -28.73 4.30
N ASN A 861 -4.68 -29.43 5.20
CA ASN A 861 -5.32 -30.16 6.31
C ASN A 861 -5.78 -29.17 7.40
N VAL A 862 -6.76 -28.32 7.05
CA VAL A 862 -7.40 -27.32 7.91
C VAL A 862 -8.83 -27.79 8.15
N LYS A 863 -9.37 -27.67 9.36
CA LYS A 863 -10.78 -28.04 9.65
C LYS A 863 -11.82 -27.24 8.83
N THR A 864 -11.39 -26.14 8.20
CA THR A 864 -12.13 -25.30 7.23
C THR A 864 -11.12 -24.63 6.27
N PRO A 865 -10.62 -25.33 5.24
CA PRO A 865 -9.70 -24.76 4.24
C PRO A 865 -10.40 -23.85 3.23
N GLU A 866 -11.72 -23.69 3.35
CA GLU A 866 -12.58 -23.23 2.25
C GLU A 866 -13.05 -21.78 2.40
N ARG A 867 -12.72 -21.11 3.51
CA ARG A 867 -13.19 -19.74 3.79
C ARG A 867 -12.14 -18.72 3.36
N HIS A 868 -12.07 -18.49 2.05
CA HIS A 868 -11.25 -17.44 1.44
C HIS A 868 -12.12 -16.22 1.13
N VAL A 869 -11.75 -15.07 1.68
CA VAL A 869 -12.34 -13.78 1.29
C VAL A 869 -11.33 -13.05 0.41
N ARG A 870 -11.73 -12.76 -0.83
CA ARG A 870 -10.96 -11.92 -1.74
C ARG A 870 -11.29 -10.45 -1.46
N THR A 871 -10.28 -9.67 -1.11
CA THR A 871 -10.41 -8.23 -0.90
C THR A 871 -9.63 -7.45 -1.96
N ARG A 872 -10.29 -6.49 -2.61
CA ARG A 872 -9.69 -5.54 -3.56
C ARG A 872 -10.01 -4.12 -3.15
N LEU A 873 -8.99 -3.34 -2.84
CA LEU A 873 -9.13 -1.93 -2.44
C LEU A 873 -8.51 -1.03 -3.50
N TYR A 874 -9.30 -0.14 -4.10
CA TYR A 874 -8.85 0.80 -5.13
C TYR A 874 -8.89 2.22 -4.57
N PHE A 875 -7.73 2.87 -4.46
CA PHE A 875 -7.62 4.26 -4.04
C PHE A 875 -7.50 5.17 -5.26
N THR A 876 -8.35 6.19 -5.31
CA THR A 876 -8.50 7.05 -6.49
C THR A 876 -8.79 8.52 -6.15
N SER A 877 -8.91 9.34 -7.18
CA SER A 877 -9.38 10.73 -7.11
C SER A 877 -10.90 10.82 -7.15
N GLU A 878 -11.43 12.00 -6.86
CA GLU A 878 -12.86 12.30 -6.89
C GLU A 878 -13.55 11.88 -8.21
N SER A 879 -12.87 12.08 -9.34
CA SER A 879 -13.41 11.79 -10.67
C SER A 879 -13.93 10.37 -10.84
N HIS A 880 -13.23 9.37 -10.28
CA HIS A 880 -13.59 7.97 -10.40
C HIS A 880 -14.77 7.60 -9.51
N ILE A 881 -14.93 8.25 -8.36
CA ILE A 881 -16.08 8.02 -7.47
C ILE A 881 -17.37 8.53 -8.14
N HIS A 882 -17.37 9.75 -8.68
CA HIS A 882 -18.51 10.27 -9.44
C HIS A 882 -18.78 9.42 -10.69
N SER A 883 -17.74 9.04 -11.43
CA SER A 883 -17.89 8.24 -12.64
C SER A 883 -18.49 6.87 -12.37
N LEU A 884 -17.99 6.15 -11.37
CA LEU A 884 -18.52 4.84 -10.97
C LEU A 884 -19.95 4.96 -10.45
N MET A 885 -20.24 5.94 -9.59
CA MET A 885 -21.59 6.19 -9.09
C MET A 885 -22.57 6.52 -10.23
N ASN A 886 -22.16 7.34 -11.20
CA ASN A 886 -23.00 7.67 -12.36
C ASN A 886 -23.32 6.45 -13.22
N VAL A 887 -22.36 5.54 -13.44
CA VAL A 887 -22.63 4.27 -14.14
C VAL A 887 -23.62 3.41 -13.34
N LEU A 888 -23.42 3.25 -12.03
CA LEU A 888 -24.34 2.47 -11.19
C LEU A 888 -25.76 3.03 -11.21
N ARG A 889 -25.93 4.36 -11.18
CA ARG A 889 -27.23 5.03 -11.18
C ARG A 889 -27.98 4.92 -12.51
N TYR A 890 -27.26 5.00 -13.63
CA TYR A 890 -27.86 5.27 -14.94
C TYR A 890 -27.61 4.18 -15.99
N CYS A 891 -26.93 3.08 -15.64
CA CYS A 891 -26.67 1.97 -16.56
C CYS A 891 -27.92 1.48 -17.33
N ASN A 892 -29.07 1.47 -16.68
CA ASN A 892 -30.35 1.06 -17.27
C ASN A 892 -30.88 2.00 -18.38
N LEU A 893 -30.28 3.18 -18.55
CA LEU A 893 -30.65 4.12 -19.63
C LEU A 893 -29.98 3.80 -20.97
N ASP A 894 -29.03 2.85 -20.99
CA ASP A 894 -28.38 2.42 -22.23
C ASP A 894 -29.34 1.64 -23.13
N GLU A 895 -29.16 1.77 -24.46
CA GLU A 895 -30.05 1.14 -25.43
C GLU A 895 -30.01 -0.39 -25.37
N SER A 896 -28.88 -0.97 -24.94
CA SER A 896 -28.71 -2.42 -24.79
C SER A 896 -29.45 -3.01 -23.58
N LEU A 897 -29.89 -2.18 -22.63
CA LEU A 897 -30.52 -2.57 -21.36
C LEU A 897 -31.97 -2.07 -21.26
N ARG A 898 -32.62 -1.76 -22.40
CA ARG A 898 -34.01 -1.28 -22.41
C ARG A 898 -34.96 -2.26 -21.73
N GLY A 899 -35.65 -1.78 -20.70
CA GLY A 899 -36.64 -2.55 -19.93
C GLY A 899 -36.09 -3.19 -18.65
N GLU A 900 -34.79 -3.07 -18.38
CA GLU A 900 -34.21 -3.47 -17.09
C GLU A 900 -34.43 -2.38 -16.03
N ASP A 901 -34.61 -2.82 -14.78
CA ASP A 901 -34.70 -1.93 -13.62
C ASP A 901 -33.33 -1.33 -13.26
N SER A 902 -33.32 -0.17 -12.62
CA SER A 902 -32.08 0.44 -12.13
C SER A 902 -31.43 -0.42 -11.04
N LEU A 903 -30.09 -0.51 -11.06
CA LEU A 903 -29.31 -1.14 -9.99
C LEU A 903 -29.47 -0.41 -8.64
N VAL A 904 -29.84 0.87 -8.66
CA VAL A 904 -30.02 1.73 -7.48
C VAL A 904 -31.51 2.02 -7.30
N CYS A 905 -32.04 1.80 -6.10
CA CYS A 905 -33.46 2.04 -5.85
C CYS A 905 -33.82 3.54 -5.80
N ASN A 906 -35.08 3.88 -6.02
CA ASN A 906 -35.54 5.27 -6.03
C ASN A 906 -35.26 6.00 -4.71
N SER A 907 -35.38 5.33 -3.55
CA SER A 907 -35.06 5.96 -2.27
C SER A 907 -33.55 6.21 -2.09
N ALA A 908 -32.69 5.38 -2.69
CA ALA A 908 -31.25 5.62 -2.75
C ALA A 908 -30.90 6.71 -3.75
N LEU A 909 -31.56 6.79 -4.92
CA LEU A 909 -31.37 7.89 -5.88
C LEU A 909 -31.72 9.25 -5.28
N ASP A 910 -32.83 9.36 -4.53
CA ASP A 910 -33.20 10.58 -3.81
C ASP A 910 -32.19 10.94 -2.72
N ARG A 911 -31.70 9.96 -1.94
CA ARG A 911 -30.65 10.18 -0.94
C ARG A 911 -29.33 10.62 -1.57
N VAL A 912 -28.90 9.98 -2.66
CA VAL A 912 -27.70 10.36 -3.39
C VAL A 912 -27.86 11.75 -4.00
N PHE A 913 -29.05 12.11 -4.48
CA PHE A 913 -29.32 13.46 -4.97
C PHE A 913 -29.28 14.52 -3.85
N LYS A 914 -29.80 14.19 -2.66
CA LYS A 914 -29.68 15.04 -1.46
C LYS A 914 -28.26 15.10 -0.90
N THR A 915 -27.43 14.10 -1.21
CA THR A 915 -26.00 14.07 -0.88
C THR A 915 -25.27 14.98 -1.85
N LYS A 916 -25.15 16.25 -1.46
CA LYS A 916 -24.66 17.30 -2.35
C LYS A 916 -23.17 17.19 -2.70
N GLU A 917 -22.36 16.67 -1.77
CA GLU A 917 -20.92 16.45 -1.97
C GLU A 917 -20.51 15.00 -1.64
N LEU A 918 -19.64 14.42 -2.47
CA LEU A 918 -18.93 13.17 -2.18
C LEU A 918 -17.51 13.51 -1.71
N ASP A 919 -17.34 13.79 -0.42
CA ASP A 919 -16.15 14.39 0.19
C ASP A 919 -14.97 13.41 0.31
N TYR A 920 -13.83 13.86 0.87
CA TYR A 920 -12.66 13.04 1.19
C TYR A 920 -13.06 11.77 1.92
N MET A 921 -12.32 10.69 1.64
CA MET A 921 -12.65 9.35 2.13
C MET A 921 -14.05 8.84 1.74
N SER A 922 -14.73 9.41 0.73
CA SER A 922 -15.90 8.76 0.12
C SER A 922 -15.54 7.40 -0.43
N TYR A 923 -16.44 6.43 -0.29
CA TYR A 923 -16.19 5.07 -0.79
C TYR A 923 -17.46 4.35 -1.25
N ILE A 924 -17.28 3.41 -2.17
CA ILE A 924 -18.30 2.47 -2.66
C ILE A 924 -17.83 1.06 -2.32
N VAL A 925 -18.66 0.26 -1.65
CA VAL A 925 -18.38 -1.15 -1.30
C VAL A 925 -19.31 -2.07 -2.08
N LEU A 926 -18.72 -3.03 -2.77
CA LEU A 926 -19.42 -4.16 -3.39
C LEU A 926 -19.04 -5.43 -2.61
N ARG A 927 -20.03 -6.13 -2.06
CA ARG A 927 -19.84 -7.39 -1.34
C ARG A 927 -20.53 -8.53 -2.08
N MET A 928 -19.82 -9.65 -2.25
CA MET A 928 -20.38 -10.87 -2.83
C MET A 928 -20.52 -11.92 -1.74
N PHE A 929 -21.73 -12.45 -1.60
CA PHE A 929 -22.07 -13.54 -0.70
C PHE A 929 -22.40 -14.80 -1.51
N GLU A 930 -21.98 -15.95 -1.02
CA GLU A 930 -22.36 -17.26 -1.55
C GLU A 930 -23.36 -17.93 -0.61
N ASN A 931 -24.47 -18.41 -1.15
CA ASN A 931 -25.38 -19.31 -0.47
C ASN A 931 -24.94 -20.77 -0.74
N THR A 932 -24.53 -21.48 0.31
CA THR A 932 -24.00 -22.84 0.19
C THR A 932 -25.10 -23.92 0.14
N GLU A 933 -26.37 -23.56 0.40
CA GLU A 933 -27.49 -24.51 0.40
C GLU A 933 -28.11 -24.75 -0.98
N VAL A 934 -27.80 -23.90 -1.95
CA VAL A 934 -28.33 -24.00 -3.32
C VAL A 934 -27.33 -24.68 -4.25
N ALA A 935 -27.83 -25.27 -5.34
CA ALA A 935 -27.02 -25.97 -6.34
C ALA A 935 -25.94 -25.07 -6.96
N LEU A 936 -24.88 -25.65 -7.51
CA LEU A 936 -23.76 -24.91 -8.13
C LEU A 936 -24.22 -24.06 -9.31
N GLU A 937 -25.24 -24.53 -10.01
CA GLU A 937 -25.82 -23.92 -11.20
C GLU A 937 -26.95 -22.93 -10.89
N ASP A 938 -27.36 -22.80 -9.63
CA ASP A 938 -28.47 -21.90 -9.27
C ASP A 938 -28.03 -20.43 -9.46
N PRO A 939 -28.73 -19.62 -10.27
CA PRO A 939 -28.40 -18.20 -10.45
C PRO A 939 -28.50 -17.40 -9.16
N LYS A 940 -29.22 -17.90 -8.15
CA LYS A 940 -29.31 -17.31 -6.82
C LYS A 940 -28.16 -17.72 -5.90
N ARG A 941 -27.20 -18.53 -6.32
CA ARG A 941 -26.06 -18.91 -5.48
C ARG A 941 -25.23 -17.72 -5.02
N PHE A 942 -25.01 -16.74 -5.89
CA PHE A 942 -24.18 -15.57 -5.60
C PHE A 942 -25.03 -14.31 -5.53
N ARG A 943 -25.02 -13.65 -4.36
CA ARG A 943 -25.72 -12.41 -4.09
C ARG A 943 -24.74 -11.24 -4.00
N MET A 944 -25.10 -10.13 -4.64
CA MET A 944 -24.37 -8.88 -4.60
C MET A 944 -25.04 -7.88 -3.66
N GLU A 945 -24.23 -7.21 -2.85
CA GLU A 945 -24.64 -6.08 -2.04
C GLU A 945 -23.81 -4.83 -2.36
N MET A 946 -24.51 -3.70 -2.53
CA MET A 946 -23.88 -2.42 -2.87
C MET A 946 -24.19 -1.38 -1.80
N THR A 947 -23.13 -0.74 -1.31
CA THR A 947 -23.23 0.36 -0.33
C THR A 947 -22.32 1.51 -0.73
N PHE A 948 -22.65 2.72 -0.29
CA PHE A 948 -21.83 3.91 -0.53
C PHE A 948 -21.75 4.76 0.73
N SER A 949 -20.64 5.48 0.91
CA SER A 949 -20.52 6.54 1.90
C SER A 949 -20.15 7.85 1.20
N ARG A 950 -20.73 8.94 1.71
CA ARG A 950 -20.43 10.32 1.29
C ARG A 950 -19.09 10.86 1.80
N GLY A 951 -18.37 10.07 2.60
CA GLY A 951 -17.06 10.45 3.14
C GLY A 951 -17.16 11.33 4.38
N ALA A 952 -16.27 12.32 4.47
CA ALA A 952 -16.20 13.28 5.55
C ALA A 952 -17.50 14.10 5.70
N ASP A 953 -17.97 14.25 6.94
CA ASP A 953 -19.14 15.04 7.28
C ASP A 953 -18.75 16.49 7.61
N LEU A 954 -19.48 17.43 7.00
CA LEU A 954 -19.26 18.88 7.13
C LEU A 954 -20.02 19.48 8.31
N SER A 955 -20.88 18.71 8.99
CA SER A 955 -21.65 19.21 10.13
C SER A 955 -20.82 19.93 11.20
N PRO A 956 -19.55 19.55 11.51
CA PRO A 956 -18.73 20.32 12.45
C PRO A 956 -18.41 21.74 11.96
N LEU A 957 -18.29 21.96 10.66
CA LEU A 957 -18.04 23.30 10.08
C LEU A 957 -19.31 24.17 10.05
N GLU A 958 -20.49 23.55 10.15
CA GLU A 958 -21.79 24.23 10.09
C GLU A 958 -22.37 24.52 11.49
N ASN A 959 -22.09 23.66 12.49
CA ASN A 959 -22.65 23.74 13.84
C ASN A 959 -21.55 23.82 14.93
N HIS A 960 -21.68 24.77 15.86
CA HIS A 960 -20.76 24.95 16.99
C HIS A 960 -21.13 24.08 18.22
N ASP A 961 -21.12 22.76 18.07
CA ASP A 961 -21.35 21.83 19.19
C ASP A 961 -20.05 21.49 19.96
N GLY A 962 -20.17 20.99 21.19
CA GLY A 962 -19.01 20.64 22.04
C GLY A 962 -18.08 19.57 21.46
N ASP A 963 -18.64 18.58 20.75
CA ASP A 963 -17.87 17.54 20.05
C ASP A 963 -17.16 18.09 18.80
N ALA A 964 -17.75 19.11 18.15
CA ALA A 964 -17.10 19.80 17.04
C ALA A 964 -15.82 20.50 17.52
N ALA A 965 -15.76 21.03 18.73
CA ALA A 965 -14.57 21.72 19.25
C ALA A 965 -13.33 20.82 19.37
N LEU A 966 -13.49 19.53 19.72
CA LEU A 966 -12.39 18.55 19.77
C LEU A 966 -11.91 18.20 18.36
N LEU A 967 -12.84 18.00 17.42
CA LEU A 967 -12.54 17.70 16.02
C LEU A 967 -11.81 18.86 15.33
N HIS A 968 -12.16 20.11 15.66
CA HIS A 968 -11.44 21.30 15.19
C HIS A 968 -10.02 21.41 15.77
N GLN A 969 -9.74 20.90 16.98
CA GLN A 969 -8.37 20.89 17.51
C GLN A 969 -7.47 19.88 16.77
N GLU A 970 -8.06 18.79 16.27
CA GLU A 970 -7.35 17.74 15.53
C GLU A 970 -7.41 17.92 14.01
N HIS A 971 -8.13 18.96 13.55
CA HIS A 971 -8.35 19.29 12.15
C HIS A 971 -9.04 18.17 11.35
N THR A 972 -9.75 17.24 12.00
CA THR A 972 -10.38 16.08 11.36
C THR A 972 -11.89 16.22 11.26
N LEU A 973 -12.45 15.78 10.14
CA LEU A 973 -13.89 15.60 9.98
C LEU A 973 -14.28 14.12 10.17
N PRO A 974 -15.42 13.82 10.82
CA PRO A 974 -15.87 12.45 11.02
C PRO A 974 -16.27 11.82 9.69
N ILE A 975 -15.94 10.54 9.48
CA ILE A 975 -16.28 9.83 8.25
C ILE A 975 -17.61 9.09 8.43
N MET A 976 -18.55 9.35 7.53
CA MET A 976 -19.87 8.72 7.58
C MET A 976 -19.81 7.22 7.24
N GLY A 977 -20.66 6.44 7.91
CA GLY A 977 -20.86 5.03 7.61
C GLY A 977 -21.48 4.79 6.23
N PRO A 978 -21.41 3.55 5.71
CA PRO A 978 -21.98 3.23 4.41
C PRO A 978 -23.50 3.08 4.48
N GLU A 979 -24.18 3.60 3.46
CA GLU A 979 -25.60 3.47 3.22
C GLU A 979 -25.87 2.48 2.08
N ARG A 980 -26.94 1.69 2.18
CA ARG A 980 -27.33 0.71 1.15
C ARG A 980 -27.95 1.41 -0.07
N LEU A 981 -27.51 1.00 -1.27
CA LEU A 981 -28.01 1.49 -2.57
C LEU A 981 -29.22 0.71 -3.10
N GLN A 982 -29.47 -0.46 -2.53
CA GLN A 982 -30.55 -1.38 -2.89
C GLN A 982 -31.69 -1.31 -1.85
N GLU A 983 -32.91 -1.69 -2.24
CA GLU A 983 -34.03 -1.79 -1.29
C GLU A 983 -33.78 -2.84 -0.20
N ALA A 984 -34.37 -2.63 0.97
CA ALA A 984 -34.31 -3.61 2.05
C ALA A 984 -35.06 -4.89 1.62
N GLY A 985 -34.32 -6.00 1.52
CA GLY A 985 -34.86 -7.30 1.10
C GLY A 985 -34.76 -7.60 -0.40
N SER A 986 -34.21 -6.68 -1.22
CA SER A 986 -33.96 -6.99 -2.63
C SER A 986 -32.79 -7.97 -2.80
N TYR A 987 -32.88 -8.77 -3.86
CA TYR A 987 -31.91 -9.83 -4.17
C TYR A 987 -31.26 -9.58 -5.53
N LEU A 988 -30.13 -8.88 -5.54
CA LEU A 988 -29.33 -8.71 -6.76
C LEU A 988 -28.42 -9.91 -6.94
N THR A 989 -28.65 -10.67 -7.99
CA THR A 989 -27.76 -11.78 -8.38
C THR A 989 -26.48 -11.25 -9.02
N LEU A 990 -25.39 -12.02 -8.93
CA LEU A 990 -24.16 -11.71 -9.66
C LEU A 990 -24.40 -11.60 -11.17
N ASP A 991 -25.17 -12.53 -11.76
CA ASP A 991 -25.45 -12.55 -13.20
C ASP A 991 -26.19 -11.28 -13.66
N GLN A 992 -27.15 -10.78 -12.88
CA GLN A 992 -27.82 -9.51 -13.16
C GLN A 992 -26.86 -8.33 -13.06
N PHE A 993 -26.01 -8.29 -12.03
CA PHE A 993 -25.02 -7.23 -11.89
C PHE A 993 -24.03 -7.23 -13.07
N GLU A 994 -23.53 -8.39 -13.48
CA GLU A 994 -22.67 -8.52 -14.65
C GLU A 994 -23.36 -8.03 -15.92
N LYS A 995 -24.61 -8.45 -16.17
CA LYS A 995 -25.40 -8.02 -17.32
C LYS A 995 -25.51 -6.50 -17.42
N MET A 996 -25.78 -5.83 -16.29
CA MET A 996 -25.97 -4.37 -16.24
C MET A 996 -24.67 -3.58 -16.42
N ILE A 997 -23.52 -4.13 -16.02
CA ILE A 997 -22.23 -3.41 -16.03
C ILE A 997 -21.39 -3.75 -17.26
N HIS A 998 -21.55 -4.94 -17.84
CA HIS A 998 -20.76 -5.45 -18.95
C HIS A 998 -20.65 -4.48 -20.15
N PRO A 999 -21.69 -3.76 -20.60
CA PRO A 999 -21.59 -2.81 -21.72
C PRO A 999 -20.58 -1.68 -21.51
N PHE A 1000 -20.31 -1.33 -20.24
CA PHE A 1000 -19.45 -0.21 -19.85
C PHE A 1000 -18.06 -0.66 -19.41
N ALA A 1001 -17.81 -1.97 -19.33
CA ALA A 1001 -16.56 -2.55 -18.89
C ALA A 1001 -15.61 -2.82 -20.06
N MET A 1002 -14.29 -2.73 -19.81
CA MET A 1002 -13.29 -3.22 -20.75
C MET A 1002 -13.33 -4.76 -20.79
N PRO A 1003 -13.37 -5.39 -21.99
CA PRO A 1003 -13.24 -6.84 -22.12
C PRO A 1003 -11.92 -7.34 -21.54
N ALA A 1004 -11.91 -8.57 -21.00
CA ALA A 1004 -10.70 -9.15 -20.39
C ALA A 1004 -9.53 -9.26 -21.38
N GLU A 1005 -9.84 -9.53 -22.66
CA GLU A 1005 -8.88 -9.69 -23.76
C GLU A 1005 -8.13 -8.39 -24.10
N ASP A 1006 -8.70 -7.23 -23.77
CA ASP A 1006 -8.15 -5.91 -24.11
C ASP A 1006 -7.26 -5.33 -23.01
N PHE A 1007 -7.05 -6.05 -21.90
CA PHE A 1007 -6.19 -5.57 -20.82
C PHE A 1007 -4.71 -5.61 -21.23
N PRO A 1008 -3.93 -4.54 -20.96
CA PRO A 1008 -2.49 -4.56 -21.22
C PRO A 1008 -1.78 -5.60 -20.31
N PRO A 1009 -0.67 -6.20 -20.78
CA PRO A 1009 0.06 -7.19 -19.99
C PRO A 1009 0.52 -6.58 -18.66
N PRO A 1010 0.48 -7.36 -17.55
CA PRO A 1010 0.74 -6.85 -16.21
C PRO A 1010 2.14 -6.22 -16.13
N ALA A 1011 2.21 -4.96 -15.70
CA ALA A 1011 3.47 -4.29 -15.45
C ALA A 1011 4.21 -5.01 -14.30
N THR A 1012 5.47 -5.39 -14.53
CA THR A 1012 6.30 -6.05 -13.51
C THR A 1012 6.38 -5.15 -12.26
N PRO A 1013 5.97 -5.63 -11.06
CA PRO A 1013 6.03 -4.81 -9.86
C PRO A 1013 7.47 -4.35 -9.61
N GLN A 1014 7.69 -3.03 -9.58
CA GLN A 1014 8.99 -2.46 -9.23
C GLN A 1014 9.32 -2.86 -7.80
N ALA A 1015 10.27 -3.80 -7.67
CA ALA A 1015 10.85 -4.17 -6.39
C ALA A 1015 11.46 -2.94 -5.69
N PHE A 1016 11.60 -3.05 -4.36
CA PHE A 1016 12.09 -2.13 -3.31
C PHE A 1016 13.22 -1.10 -3.62
N ALA A 1017 13.79 -1.09 -4.82
CA ALA A 1017 14.98 -0.32 -5.21
C ALA A 1017 14.87 1.19 -4.91
N GLY A 1018 13.73 1.83 -5.18
CA GLY A 1018 13.63 3.30 -5.19
C GLY A 1018 13.87 4.02 -3.85
N TYR A 1019 13.74 3.32 -2.71
CA TYR A 1019 13.88 3.96 -1.39
C TYR A 1019 15.30 3.93 -0.82
N PHE A 1020 16.09 2.91 -1.16
CA PHE A 1020 17.48 2.77 -0.70
C PHE A 1020 18.53 3.27 -1.72
N SER A 1021 18.11 3.56 -2.97
CA SER A 1021 18.99 4.10 -4.02
C SER A 1021 19.67 5.43 -3.67
N LYS A 1022 19.14 6.21 -2.71
CA LYS A 1022 19.65 7.56 -2.42
C LYS A 1022 21.00 7.60 -1.68
N SER A 1023 21.51 6.46 -1.23
CA SER A 1023 22.82 6.37 -0.55
C SER A 1023 23.83 5.50 -1.31
N GLY A 1024 23.44 4.93 -2.46
CA GLY A 1024 24.20 3.89 -3.16
C GLY A 1024 24.73 4.32 -4.53
N GLY A 1025 25.53 5.40 -4.60
CA GLY A 1025 26.20 5.80 -5.85
C GLY A 1025 27.13 4.73 -6.45
N VAL A 1026 27.40 3.65 -5.71
CA VAL A 1026 28.16 2.48 -6.17
C VAL A 1026 27.26 1.41 -6.79
N PHE A 1027 25.99 1.29 -6.38
CA PHE A 1027 25.06 0.26 -6.85
C PHE A 1027 24.38 0.60 -8.19
N GLU A 1028 24.20 1.89 -8.50
CA GLU A 1028 23.70 2.35 -9.81
C GLU A 1028 24.67 2.04 -10.96
N ARG A 1029 25.96 1.89 -10.68
CA ARG A 1029 26.95 1.39 -11.65
C ARG A 1029 26.87 -0.13 -11.83
N LEU A 1030 26.44 -0.88 -10.81
CA LEU A 1030 26.36 -2.35 -10.85
C LEU A 1030 25.14 -2.85 -11.62
N VAL A 1031 23.98 -2.20 -11.46
CA VAL A 1031 22.75 -2.60 -12.19
C VAL A 1031 22.84 -2.30 -13.70
N ASN A 1032 23.60 -1.28 -14.09
CA ASN A 1032 23.80 -0.90 -15.50
C ASN A 1032 24.92 -1.68 -16.22
N LEU A 1033 25.58 -2.64 -15.53
CA LEU A 1033 26.74 -3.39 -16.06
C LEU A 1033 26.49 -4.90 -16.23
N TRP A 1034 25.25 -5.38 -16.09
CA TRP A 1034 24.92 -6.80 -16.34
C TRP A 1034 24.57 -7.04 -17.82
N PRO A 1035 25.36 -7.83 -18.59
CA PRO A 1035 24.94 -8.41 -19.85
C PRO A 1035 24.35 -9.82 -19.63
N PHE A 1036 23.64 -10.34 -20.64
CA PHE A 1036 22.82 -11.57 -20.72
C PHE A 1036 21.36 -11.38 -20.26
N HIS A 1037 20.32 -11.37 -21.11
CA HIS A 1037 20.12 -11.92 -22.45
C HIS A 1037 19.93 -10.85 -23.56
N LYS A 1038 20.95 -10.71 -24.42
CA LYS A 1038 20.76 -10.28 -25.82
C LYS A 1038 21.62 -11.20 -26.67
N GLY A 1039 20.99 -12.14 -27.38
CA GLY A 1039 21.69 -12.93 -28.40
C GLY A 1039 21.13 -14.32 -28.62
N THR A 1040 20.07 -14.41 -29.42
CA THR A 1040 19.91 -15.42 -30.49
C THR A 1040 18.79 -14.96 -31.41
N ASN A 1041 19.06 -13.89 -32.15
CA ASN A 1041 18.35 -13.60 -33.40
C ASN A 1041 19.32 -12.85 -34.32
N ASN A 1042 20.34 -13.58 -34.79
CA ASN A 1042 21.14 -13.19 -35.93
C ASN A 1042 21.10 -14.36 -36.91
N ASN A 1043 20.20 -14.27 -37.88
CA ASN A 1043 20.44 -14.63 -39.27
C ASN A 1043 19.16 -14.32 -40.08
N VAL A 1044 19.13 -13.16 -40.74
CA VAL A 1044 18.90 -13.05 -42.21
C VAL A 1044 19.47 -11.70 -42.67
N LYS A 1045 20.67 -11.74 -43.27
CA LYS A 1045 20.89 -11.26 -44.64
C LYS A 1045 22.16 -11.89 -45.19
N GLN A 1046 21.93 -12.65 -46.26
CA GLN A 1046 22.81 -13.52 -47.05
C GLN A 1046 23.14 -14.88 -46.45
#